data_AF-A0A6C1P619-F1
#
_entry.id   AF-A0A6C1P619-F1
#
_cell.length_a   1.000
_cell.length_b   1.000
_cell.length_c   1.000
_cell.angle_alpha   90.00
_cell.angle_beta   90.00
_cell.angle_gamma   90.00
#
_symmetry.space_group_name_H-M   'P 1'
#
loop_
_entity.id
_entity.type
_entity.pdbx_description
1 polymer ?
#
loop_
_entity_poly.entity_id
_entity_poly.type
_entity_poly.pdbx_seq_one_letter_code
_entity_poly.pdbx_strand_id
1 'polypeptide(L)'
;MGLTMLAKATNLVQFPTANQAHLVASIDTVHVEMVAGSLTEAGIKGRVGLPVSKKDSLQNPLEYIALFNNPQTPGVPVSFQLTVTPTGPIPAHLLKGDITLAQTSNIVAYVDENKKTFDMNLNGTFGWSNVQLGPVKNVNLGLGFQGLGFTYNSQNQNGFQFAIGSWSFASEQKFLANFPVTIDNIGYTMLSPQTGQLIRGRVNFDVIFNLSEDIGGMSRLGVEMAIQDNVNGQKFHPQYLSTGIDSINIHANMSAVSIKGAIGFRNEHPVYGNGFIGNIHADFKPVGIQANALVEFGNTNYQHSSLYRYWRVEAGVILPAPGVVFLPGLAFRGFGGGAFYNMEATQSGTTFSFSPQKSSFGFRALTTLATTPKEDGFNADVGLLGQFSNSGGLTYISFTGDFWVGASLQAASRNKAKVSGNVSAFYNFPDRHFNFSTNVNVNAPPITTPSPVNMVLDIRGKQNKWYFKFGEPQNLNTVRVFGINLYEYLMFGNDIPIPTGFTTGFRNAYHGAVGQYPGSIGGGGVGSHTNTGSGFALGIGFRFDHSDQKHLTGNYYLAYQLGAGAELHLAFLDYAGGCAGNNPVGINGWRANGSLGFYGFAGAQVKRIGGTLADKTWNIASLSAGAWVYGEFPNPWYVQGAVSGQATVFKIIDVNFNKSFQAGTRCYNSQAGGGPPVAQGDAAADQQNQLIQYVKPATTWNYPTEAPLTVKFGLEPDHVFDVSEQQADGTIKNRTFRMDYTRSLQIEHPDNGTWSGVTTNSNRNNLGEFLFTTIGQAPAGPAGLAGPGIGSGTGSGSTGSGTGTGSGIATGSGTGTGTATGTGSAAGPGLNASIMMQMGASRGGTGSGSGMGMAAPPAGAPATGGTGSNGSGPAGPGRGTIDAAGPGFQIPYPVEPPPPSYGDLPPTVPPPVNNLLQDRNYRFTVTATLKEFKNGAWVNAQKANGSAVTQSVTKNFRTGPIPIVLTSTPPALRN
;
A
#
# COMPACT_ATOMS: atom_id res chain seq x y z
N MET A 1 -8.48 -84.57 -33.75
CA MET A 1 -8.12 -84.85 -32.35
C MET A 1 -8.29 -83.57 -31.57
N GLY A 2 -9.10 -83.55 -30.52
CA GLY A 2 -9.28 -82.40 -29.63
C GLY A 2 -8.64 -82.68 -28.27
N LEU A 3 -8.02 -81.67 -27.65
CA LEU A 3 -7.47 -81.75 -26.30
C LEU A 3 -8.55 -81.36 -25.29
N THR A 4 -8.89 -82.26 -24.36
CA THR A 4 -9.66 -81.94 -23.16
C THR A 4 -8.72 -82.00 -21.97
N MET A 5 -8.62 -80.92 -21.20
CA MET A 5 -7.67 -80.77 -20.11
C MET A 5 -8.25 -79.92 -18.99
N LEU A 6 -8.05 -80.35 -17.75
CA LEU A 6 -8.21 -79.51 -16.56
C LEU A 6 -6.85 -79.39 -15.87
N ALA A 7 -6.30 -78.18 -15.82
CA ALA A 7 -5.05 -77.87 -15.16
C ALA A 7 -5.29 -76.92 -13.99
N LYS A 8 -4.75 -77.25 -12.82
CA LYS A 8 -4.81 -76.41 -11.61
C LYS A 8 -3.45 -76.36 -10.93
N ALA A 9 -2.91 -75.16 -10.79
CA ALA A 9 -1.70 -74.90 -10.02
C ALA A 9 -2.04 -74.01 -8.82
N THR A 10 -1.51 -74.34 -7.64
CA THR A 10 -1.77 -73.61 -6.39
C THR A 10 -0.46 -73.13 -5.77
N ASN A 11 -0.52 -72.09 -4.95
CA ASN A 11 0.59 -71.53 -4.19
C ASN A 11 1.76 -71.00 -5.06
N LEU A 12 1.45 -70.41 -6.23
CA LEU A 12 2.44 -70.05 -7.24
C LEU A 12 3.33 -68.87 -6.82
N VAL A 13 2.73 -67.76 -6.40
CA VAL A 13 3.46 -66.56 -5.98
C VAL A 13 2.80 -66.01 -4.72
N GLN A 14 3.54 -65.98 -3.61
CA GLN A 14 3.03 -65.50 -2.33
C GLN A 14 2.74 -64.00 -2.33
N PHE A 15 1.79 -63.56 -1.52
CA PHE A 15 1.64 -62.15 -1.22
C PHE A 15 2.84 -61.67 -0.37
N PRO A 16 3.45 -60.49 -0.57
CA PRO A 16 3.15 -59.43 -1.54
C PRO A 16 4.09 -59.41 -2.77
N THR A 17 4.58 -60.56 -3.24
CA THR A 17 5.71 -60.60 -4.18
C THR A 17 5.32 -60.56 -5.66
N ALA A 18 4.05 -60.84 -6.01
CA ALA A 18 3.59 -60.73 -7.39
C ALA A 18 3.35 -59.27 -7.78
N ASN A 19 3.46 -58.99 -9.08
CA ASN A 19 3.15 -57.70 -9.68
C ASN A 19 2.07 -57.90 -10.75
N GLN A 20 0.85 -57.47 -10.45
CA GLN A 20 -0.29 -57.55 -11.38
C GLN A 20 -0.71 -56.13 -11.76
N ALA A 21 -0.51 -55.75 -13.03
CA ALA A 21 -0.73 -54.38 -13.51
C ALA A 21 -0.05 -53.28 -12.65
N HIS A 22 1.15 -53.57 -12.12
CA HIS A 22 1.90 -52.73 -11.18
C HIS A 22 1.29 -52.56 -9.77
N LEU A 23 0.24 -53.31 -9.45
CA LEU A 23 -0.27 -53.46 -8.09
C LEU A 23 0.49 -54.56 -7.35
N VAL A 24 0.55 -54.40 -6.02
CA VAL A 24 1.07 -55.43 -5.11
C VAL A 24 0.09 -56.59 -5.08
N ALA A 25 0.52 -57.80 -5.40
CA ALA A 25 -0.39 -58.94 -5.51
C ALA A 25 0.24 -60.29 -5.10
N SER A 26 -0.57 -61.33 -5.16
CA SER A 26 -0.19 -62.76 -5.14
C SER A 26 -0.91 -63.51 -6.25
N ILE A 27 -0.39 -64.68 -6.63
CA ILE A 27 -1.06 -65.64 -7.51
C ILE A 27 -1.20 -66.93 -6.69
N ASP A 28 -2.36 -67.11 -6.07
CA ASP A 28 -2.59 -68.23 -5.15
C ASP A 28 -3.09 -69.47 -5.91
N THR A 29 -3.86 -69.30 -7.00
CA THR A 29 -4.31 -70.41 -7.86
C THR A 29 -4.47 -69.97 -9.31
N VAL A 30 -3.99 -70.76 -10.25
CA VAL A 30 -4.33 -70.65 -11.68
C VAL A 30 -5.11 -71.90 -12.08
N HIS A 31 -6.24 -71.71 -12.75
CA HIS A 31 -7.12 -72.76 -13.23
C HIS A 31 -7.41 -72.55 -14.71
N VAL A 32 -7.28 -73.62 -15.50
CA VAL A 32 -7.59 -73.65 -16.93
C VAL A 32 -8.35 -74.94 -17.24
N GLU A 33 -9.49 -74.82 -17.90
CA GLU A 33 -10.30 -75.91 -18.41
C GLU A 33 -10.49 -75.75 -19.92
N MET A 34 -10.17 -76.82 -20.66
CA MET A 34 -10.37 -76.91 -22.10
C MET A 34 -11.16 -78.18 -22.41
N VAL A 35 -12.13 -78.08 -23.32
CA VAL A 35 -12.94 -79.21 -23.79
C VAL A 35 -12.86 -79.26 -25.32
N ALA A 36 -12.41 -80.41 -25.86
CA ALA A 36 -12.30 -80.66 -27.29
C ALA A 36 -11.53 -79.59 -28.09
N GLY A 37 -10.51 -78.97 -27.47
CA GLY A 37 -9.70 -77.90 -28.06
C GLY A 37 -10.22 -76.48 -27.84
N SER A 38 -11.39 -76.31 -27.22
CA SER A 38 -11.95 -75.00 -26.87
C SER A 38 -11.73 -74.70 -25.39
N LEU A 39 -11.26 -73.48 -25.07
CA LEU A 39 -11.15 -72.99 -23.70
C LEU A 39 -12.56 -72.76 -23.13
N THR A 40 -12.94 -73.52 -22.10
CA THR A 40 -14.27 -73.43 -21.47
C THR A 40 -14.23 -72.54 -20.23
N GLU A 41 -13.18 -72.65 -19.41
CA GLU A 41 -12.98 -71.83 -18.22
C GLU A 41 -11.50 -71.50 -18.03
N ALA A 42 -11.19 -70.25 -17.64
CA ALA A 42 -9.87 -69.88 -17.17
C ALA A 42 -10.00 -68.81 -16.09
N GLY A 43 -9.34 -69.05 -14.95
CA GLY A 43 -9.45 -68.18 -13.79
C GLY A 43 -8.18 -68.13 -12.97
N ILE A 44 -7.92 -66.96 -12.38
CA ILE A 44 -6.82 -66.76 -11.43
C ILE A 44 -7.41 -66.31 -10.10
N LYS A 45 -6.98 -66.94 -9.01
CA LYS A 45 -7.27 -66.50 -7.65
C LYS A 45 -6.01 -65.98 -6.99
N GLY A 46 -6.13 -64.92 -6.21
CA GLY A 46 -5.01 -64.36 -5.47
C GLY A 46 -5.46 -63.25 -4.54
N ARG A 47 -4.48 -62.49 -4.05
CA ARG A 47 -4.69 -61.32 -3.20
C ARG A 47 -4.09 -60.09 -3.86
N VAL A 48 -4.73 -58.92 -3.74
CA VAL A 48 -4.28 -57.66 -4.33
C VAL A 48 -4.36 -56.52 -3.32
N GLY A 49 -3.37 -55.64 -3.36
CA GLY A 49 -3.29 -54.42 -2.57
C GLY A 49 -3.76 -53.19 -3.36
N LEU A 50 -4.39 -52.25 -2.65
CA LEU A 50 -4.83 -50.98 -3.23
C LEU A 50 -3.69 -49.95 -3.29
N PRO A 51 -3.73 -48.98 -4.23
CA PRO A 51 -2.76 -47.88 -4.30
C PRO A 51 -2.69 -46.98 -3.04
N VAL A 52 -3.67 -47.09 -2.13
CA VAL A 52 -3.73 -46.32 -0.87
C VAL A 52 -2.95 -46.96 0.28
N SER A 53 -2.44 -48.17 0.12
CA SER A 53 -1.77 -48.95 1.17
C SER A 53 -0.31 -49.26 0.84
N LYS A 54 0.54 -49.31 1.85
CA LYS A 54 1.95 -49.68 1.67
C LYS A 54 2.12 -51.20 1.68
N LYS A 55 3.02 -51.69 0.84
CA LYS A 55 3.31 -53.12 0.64
C LYS A 55 3.72 -53.86 1.92
N ASP A 56 4.45 -53.19 2.81
CA ASP A 56 5.06 -53.74 4.03
C ASP A 56 4.11 -53.78 5.24
N SER A 57 2.95 -53.13 5.14
CA SER A 57 2.03 -52.89 6.26
C SER A 57 0.57 -53.17 5.88
N LEU A 58 0.34 -53.89 4.78
CA LEU A 58 -0.98 -54.32 4.36
C LEU A 58 -1.37 -55.62 5.07
N GLN A 59 -2.19 -55.50 6.13
CA GLN A 59 -2.64 -56.65 6.92
C GLN A 59 -3.79 -57.44 6.26
N ASN A 60 -4.75 -56.75 5.67
CA ASN A 60 -5.94 -57.35 5.04
C ASN A 60 -5.96 -57.03 3.53
N PRO A 61 -5.20 -57.77 2.70
CA PRO A 61 -5.30 -57.62 1.24
C PRO A 61 -6.64 -58.11 0.71
N LEU A 62 -7.06 -57.60 -0.44
CA LEU A 62 -8.30 -58.01 -1.10
C LEU A 62 -8.10 -59.34 -1.79
N GLU A 63 -8.93 -60.34 -1.46
CA GLU A 63 -9.01 -61.56 -2.26
C GLU A 63 -9.66 -61.23 -3.60
N TYR A 64 -9.11 -61.75 -4.69
CA TYR A 64 -9.66 -61.55 -6.02
C TYR A 64 -9.84 -62.87 -6.76
N ILE A 65 -10.90 -62.91 -7.58
CA ILE A 65 -11.08 -63.89 -8.65
C ILE A 65 -11.04 -63.12 -9.96
N ALA A 66 -10.01 -63.36 -10.77
CA ALA A 66 -9.87 -62.80 -12.10
C ALA A 66 -10.51 -63.77 -13.10
N LEU A 67 -11.59 -63.32 -13.73
CA LEU A 67 -12.25 -64.02 -14.81
C LEU A 67 -11.65 -63.55 -16.14
N PHE A 68 -11.24 -64.50 -16.99
CA PHE A 68 -10.71 -64.21 -18.31
C PHE A 68 -11.84 -63.85 -19.27
N ASN A 69 -11.82 -62.64 -19.82
CA ASN A 69 -12.77 -62.19 -20.81
C ASN A 69 -12.11 -62.11 -22.20
N ASN A 70 -12.55 -62.99 -23.11
CA ASN A 70 -12.08 -63.06 -24.49
C ASN A 70 -13.19 -62.63 -25.47
N PRO A 71 -13.38 -61.32 -25.67
CA PRO A 71 -14.46 -60.80 -26.50
C PRO A 71 -14.31 -61.29 -27.96
N GLN A 72 -15.39 -61.85 -28.51
CA GLN A 72 -15.44 -62.35 -29.88
C GLN A 72 -15.49 -61.23 -30.94
N THR A 73 -15.53 -59.97 -30.50
CA THR A 73 -15.61 -58.77 -31.35
C THR A 73 -14.21 -58.33 -31.78
N PRO A 74 -13.92 -58.20 -33.09
CA PRO A 74 -12.62 -57.75 -33.58
C PRO A 74 -12.23 -56.38 -33.02
N GLY A 75 -11.01 -56.28 -32.46
CA GLY A 75 -10.46 -55.03 -31.94
C GLY A 75 -10.78 -54.73 -30.46
N VAL A 76 -11.62 -55.54 -29.80
CA VAL A 76 -11.81 -55.44 -28.34
C VAL A 76 -10.72 -56.26 -27.64
N PRO A 77 -9.95 -55.65 -26.72
CA PRO A 77 -8.79 -56.31 -26.16
C PRO A 77 -9.16 -57.27 -25.01
N VAL A 78 -8.38 -58.35 -24.85
CA VAL A 78 -8.59 -59.40 -23.84
C VAL A 78 -8.40 -58.86 -22.42
N SER A 79 -9.41 -58.92 -21.56
CA SER A 79 -9.36 -58.29 -20.23
C SER A 79 -9.56 -59.29 -19.09
N PHE A 80 -9.06 -58.92 -17.91
CA PHE A 80 -9.36 -59.63 -16.67
C PHE A 80 -10.30 -58.77 -15.84
N GLN A 81 -11.50 -59.28 -15.58
CA GLN A 81 -12.36 -58.66 -14.59
C GLN A 81 -12.05 -59.27 -13.23
N LEU A 82 -11.58 -58.44 -12.29
CA LEU A 82 -11.28 -58.88 -10.93
C LEU A 82 -12.54 -58.64 -10.08
N THR A 83 -13.15 -59.73 -9.63
CA THR A 83 -14.13 -59.64 -8.55
C THR A 83 -13.37 -59.70 -7.24
N VAL A 84 -13.41 -58.63 -6.46
CA VAL A 84 -12.72 -58.56 -5.17
C VAL A 84 -13.69 -58.84 -4.02
N THR A 85 -13.23 -59.63 -3.05
CA THR A 85 -13.95 -59.91 -1.81
C THR A 85 -13.21 -59.21 -0.67
N PRO A 86 -13.82 -58.20 -0.04
CA PRO A 86 -13.24 -57.55 1.14
C PRO A 86 -13.11 -58.56 2.29
N THR A 87 -11.90 -58.72 2.84
CA THR A 87 -11.60 -59.66 3.93
C THR A 87 -11.59 -58.98 5.31
N GLY A 88 -11.61 -57.65 5.36
CA GLY A 88 -11.60 -56.83 6.56
C GLY A 88 -11.22 -55.37 6.27
N PRO A 89 -11.05 -54.53 7.30
CA PRO A 89 -10.58 -53.15 7.14
C PRO A 89 -9.16 -53.09 6.56
N ILE A 90 -8.94 -52.18 5.60
CA ILE A 90 -7.68 -52.03 4.86
C ILE A 90 -6.98 -50.74 5.31
N PRO A 91 -5.71 -50.81 5.76
CA PRO A 91 -4.96 -49.61 6.13
C PRO A 91 -4.74 -48.67 4.94
N ALA A 92 -5.46 -47.56 4.91
CA ALA A 92 -5.32 -46.47 3.95
C ALA A 92 -4.26 -45.47 4.42
N HIS A 93 -3.00 -45.86 4.26
CA HIS A 93 -1.82 -45.09 4.61
C HIS A 93 -1.78 -43.70 3.97
N LEU A 94 -2.44 -43.54 2.81
CA LEU A 94 -2.60 -42.28 2.11
C LEU A 94 -3.33 -41.22 2.95
N LEU A 95 -4.29 -41.63 3.77
CA LEU A 95 -5.13 -40.78 4.62
C LEU A 95 -4.95 -41.06 6.13
N LYS A 96 -4.02 -41.94 6.53
CA LYS A 96 -3.81 -42.39 7.92
C LYS A 96 -5.06 -42.97 8.60
N GLY A 97 -5.87 -43.73 7.88
CA GLY A 97 -7.05 -44.39 8.43
C GLY A 97 -7.29 -45.76 7.84
N ASP A 98 -8.44 -46.35 8.13
CA ASP A 98 -8.83 -47.66 7.63
C ASP A 98 -10.01 -47.54 6.68
N ILE A 99 -9.97 -48.27 5.56
CA ILE A 99 -11.06 -48.37 4.59
C ILE A 99 -11.72 -49.74 4.71
N THR A 100 -13.03 -49.76 4.90
CA THR A 100 -13.85 -50.97 4.78
C THR A 100 -14.63 -50.88 3.47
N LEU A 101 -14.33 -51.77 2.52
CA LEU A 101 -15.01 -51.78 1.23
C LEU A 101 -16.36 -52.49 1.29
N ALA A 102 -17.34 -51.92 0.59
CA ALA A 102 -18.61 -52.57 0.28
C ALA A 102 -18.42 -53.58 -0.87
N GLN A 103 -19.26 -54.62 -0.89
CA GLN A 103 -19.26 -55.66 -1.93
C GLN A 103 -19.54 -55.11 -3.34
N THR A 104 -20.11 -53.91 -3.45
CA THR A 104 -20.34 -53.20 -4.73
C THR A 104 -19.06 -52.61 -5.34
N SER A 105 -17.92 -52.71 -4.66
CA SER A 105 -16.63 -52.22 -5.19
C SER A 105 -16.16 -53.10 -6.35
N ASN A 106 -15.63 -52.49 -7.41
CA ASN A 106 -15.20 -53.19 -8.61
C ASN A 106 -13.79 -52.78 -9.04
N ILE A 107 -13.01 -53.75 -9.51
CA ILE A 107 -11.68 -53.55 -10.09
C ILE A 107 -11.63 -54.28 -11.44
N VAL A 108 -11.33 -53.55 -12.50
CA VAL A 108 -11.11 -54.11 -13.84
C VAL A 108 -9.65 -53.89 -14.20
N ALA A 109 -8.96 -54.93 -14.67
CA ALA A 109 -7.59 -54.79 -15.14
C ALA A 109 -7.45 -55.29 -16.57
N TYR A 110 -6.59 -54.61 -17.33
CA TYR A 110 -6.20 -55.05 -18.66
C TYR A 110 -4.68 -55.14 -18.72
N VAL A 111 -4.19 -56.31 -19.16
CA VAL A 111 -2.77 -56.64 -19.18
C VAL A 111 -2.47 -57.29 -20.52
N ASP A 112 -1.66 -56.64 -21.34
CA ASP A 112 -1.00 -57.21 -22.51
C ASP A 112 0.53 -57.05 -22.41
N GLU A 113 1.27 -57.52 -23.41
CA GLU A 113 2.74 -57.44 -23.45
C GLU A 113 3.31 -56.02 -23.32
N ASN A 114 2.58 -55.02 -23.83
CA ASN A 114 3.00 -53.62 -23.94
C ASN A 114 2.21 -52.68 -23.00
N LYS A 115 1.00 -53.03 -22.59
CA LYS A 115 0.05 -52.15 -21.90
C LYS A 115 -0.51 -52.82 -20.66
N LYS A 116 -0.36 -52.13 -19.53
CA LYS A 116 -0.92 -52.51 -18.24
C LYS A 116 -1.83 -51.39 -17.78
N THR A 117 -3.08 -51.74 -17.46
CA THR A 117 -4.06 -50.79 -16.95
C THR A 117 -4.89 -51.42 -15.83
N PHE A 118 -5.41 -50.57 -14.97
CA PHE A 118 -6.52 -50.91 -14.11
C PHE A 118 -7.47 -49.73 -13.98
N ASP A 119 -8.72 -50.04 -13.67
CA ASP A 119 -9.75 -49.10 -13.29
C ASP A 119 -10.42 -49.63 -12.02
N MET A 120 -10.43 -48.82 -10.97
CA MET A 120 -11.02 -49.13 -9.69
C MET A 120 -12.16 -48.18 -9.45
N ASN A 121 -13.33 -48.72 -9.09
CA ASN A 121 -14.46 -47.96 -8.60
C ASN A 121 -14.90 -48.55 -7.25
N LEU A 122 -14.53 -47.88 -6.17
CA LEU A 122 -14.65 -48.39 -4.81
C LEU A 122 -15.75 -47.65 -4.05
N ASN A 123 -16.56 -48.41 -3.32
CA ASN A 123 -17.60 -47.90 -2.42
C ASN A 123 -17.37 -48.48 -1.04
N GLY A 124 -17.62 -47.74 0.03
CA GLY A 124 -17.37 -48.25 1.38
C GLY A 124 -17.44 -47.18 2.46
N THR A 125 -16.75 -47.45 3.56
CA THR A 125 -16.58 -46.52 4.68
C THR A 125 -15.11 -46.33 5.02
N PHE A 126 -14.74 -45.12 5.39
CA PHE A 126 -13.42 -44.75 5.90
C PHE A 126 -13.53 -44.38 7.38
N GLY A 127 -12.61 -44.91 8.19
CA GLY A 127 -12.55 -44.68 9.63
C GLY A 127 -11.21 -44.11 10.06
N TRP A 128 -11.27 -43.07 10.90
CA TRP A 128 -10.19 -42.69 11.81
C TRP A 128 -10.56 -43.14 13.21
N SER A 129 -9.83 -44.12 13.72
CA SER A 129 -9.96 -44.60 15.10
C SER A 129 -8.79 -44.06 15.91
N ASN A 130 -9.04 -43.06 16.74
CA ASN A 130 -8.06 -42.42 17.61
C ASN A 130 -6.79 -41.92 16.87
N VAL A 131 -6.99 -41.28 15.73
CA VAL A 131 -5.88 -40.81 14.89
C VAL A 131 -5.30 -39.50 15.43
N GLN A 132 -3.98 -39.36 15.35
CA GLN A 132 -3.29 -38.10 15.62
C GLN A 132 -3.05 -37.34 14.30
N LEU A 133 -3.66 -36.17 14.19
CA LEU A 133 -3.49 -35.25 13.06
C LEU A 133 -2.73 -34.01 13.53
N GLY A 134 -1.41 -34.02 13.34
CA GLY A 134 -0.53 -32.96 13.83
C GLY A 134 -0.60 -32.83 15.37
N PRO A 135 -0.95 -31.65 15.92
CA PRO A 135 -1.08 -31.46 17.37
C PRO A 135 -2.41 -31.99 17.95
N VAL A 136 -3.42 -32.28 17.12
CA VAL A 136 -4.73 -32.75 17.57
C VAL A 136 -4.70 -34.25 17.83
N LYS A 137 -5.04 -34.64 19.06
CA LYS A 137 -5.16 -36.04 19.51
C LYS A 137 -6.64 -36.46 19.57
N ASN A 138 -6.90 -37.76 19.59
CA ASN A 138 -8.24 -38.34 19.75
C ASN A 138 -9.22 -37.93 18.64
N VAL A 139 -8.79 -38.01 17.38
CA VAL A 139 -9.69 -37.79 16.24
C VAL A 139 -10.42 -39.10 15.93
N ASN A 140 -11.74 -39.09 16.08
CA ASN A 140 -12.61 -40.22 15.79
C ASN A 140 -13.63 -39.84 14.71
N LEU A 141 -13.37 -40.27 13.46
CA LEU A 141 -14.17 -39.92 12.29
C LEU A 141 -14.58 -41.17 11.52
N GLY A 142 -15.76 -41.13 10.90
CA GLY A 142 -16.34 -42.22 10.14
C GLY A 142 -17.15 -41.64 8.99
N LEU A 143 -16.72 -41.94 7.76
CA LEU A 143 -17.25 -41.35 6.53
C LEU A 143 -17.64 -42.47 5.57
N GLY A 144 -18.84 -42.40 5.00
CA GLY A 144 -19.20 -43.22 3.85
C GLY A 144 -18.61 -42.60 2.58
N PHE A 145 -18.23 -43.42 1.61
CA PHE A 145 -17.80 -42.95 0.30
C PHE A 145 -18.36 -43.82 -0.82
N GLN A 146 -18.58 -43.19 -1.97
CA GLN A 146 -18.97 -43.83 -3.21
C GLN A 146 -18.15 -43.27 -4.36
N GLY A 147 -17.70 -44.12 -5.28
CA GLY A 147 -16.94 -43.67 -6.45
C GLY A 147 -15.49 -43.30 -6.16
N LEU A 148 -14.87 -43.84 -5.11
CA LEU A 148 -13.44 -43.66 -4.87
C LEU A 148 -12.67 -44.40 -5.97
N GLY A 149 -12.03 -43.63 -6.85
CA GLY A 149 -11.54 -44.10 -8.14
C GLY A 149 -10.04 -44.05 -8.30
N PHE A 150 -9.47 -45.12 -8.88
CA PHE A 150 -8.08 -45.16 -9.32
C PHE A 150 -8.01 -45.73 -10.74
N THR A 151 -7.45 -44.96 -11.66
CA THR A 151 -7.26 -45.41 -13.05
C THR A 151 -5.78 -45.36 -13.40
N TYR A 152 -5.27 -46.36 -14.09
CA TYR A 152 -3.88 -46.43 -14.51
C TYR A 152 -3.74 -46.88 -15.95
N ASN A 153 -2.84 -46.27 -16.71
CA ASN A 153 -2.39 -46.76 -18.01
C ASN A 153 -0.88 -46.57 -18.19
N SER A 154 -0.14 -47.68 -18.29
CA SER A 154 1.34 -47.67 -18.36
C SER A 154 1.92 -46.99 -19.60
N GLN A 155 1.12 -46.76 -20.66
CA GLN A 155 1.56 -46.12 -21.90
C GLN A 155 1.55 -44.59 -21.82
N ASN A 156 0.90 -44.00 -20.81
CA ASN A 156 0.76 -42.56 -20.66
C ASN A 156 1.78 -42.03 -19.64
N GLN A 157 2.44 -40.90 -19.95
CA GLN A 157 3.40 -40.29 -19.00
C GLN A 157 2.76 -39.89 -17.66
N ASN A 158 1.49 -39.45 -17.68
CA ASN A 158 0.66 -39.21 -16.49
C ASN A 158 -0.45 -40.25 -16.38
N GLY A 159 -0.07 -41.52 -16.53
CA GLY A 159 -1.02 -42.61 -16.68
C GLY A 159 -1.87 -42.93 -15.45
N PHE A 160 -1.49 -42.45 -14.26
CA PHE A 160 -2.22 -42.67 -13.01
C PHE A 160 -3.13 -41.49 -12.69
N GLN A 161 -4.40 -41.78 -12.41
CA GLN A 161 -5.42 -40.81 -12.05
C GLN A 161 -6.12 -41.23 -10.75
N PHE A 162 -6.52 -40.23 -9.98
CA PHE A 162 -7.22 -40.38 -8.72
C PHE A 162 -8.49 -39.55 -8.73
N ALA A 163 -9.60 -40.17 -8.34
CA ALA A 163 -10.87 -39.52 -8.08
C ALA A 163 -11.29 -39.81 -6.64
N ILE A 164 -11.57 -38.77 -5.86
CA ILE A 164 -11.97 -38.97 -4.46
C ILE A 164 -13.38 -39.57 -4.33
N GLY A 165 -14.27 -39.35 -5.29
CA GLY A 165 -15.66 -39.76 -5.22
C GLY A 165 -16.53 -38.83 -4.37
N SER A 166 -17.74 -39.27 -4.04
CA SER A 166 -18.66 -38.58 -3.14
C SER A 166 -18.54 -39.15 -1.73
N TRP A 167 -18.32 -38.28 -0.75
CA TRP A 167 -18.19 -38.68 0.65
C TRP A 167 -19.36 -38.10 1.44
N SER A 168 -19.89 -38.89 2.36
CA SER A 168 -21.03 -38.52 3.19
C SER A 168 -20.87 -39.03 4.61
N PHE A 169 -21.70 -38.50 5.50
CA PHE A 169 -21.69 -38.88 6.90
C PHE A 169 -22.07 -40.35 7.10
N ALA A 170 -21.25 -41.08 7.87
CA ALA A 170 -21.72 -42.27 8.57
C ALA A 170 -22.42 -41.85 9.87
N SER A 171 -23.45 -42.59 10.30
CA SER A 171 -24.46 -42.18 11.31
C SER A 171 -23.96 -41.85 12.72
N GLU A 172 -22.75 -42.23 13.11
CA GLU A 172 -22.29 -42.07 14.50
C GLU A 172 -21.91 -40.61 14.87
N GLN A 173 -22.04 -40.22 16.14
CA GLN A 173 -21.57 -38.91 16.62
C GLN A 173 -20.05 -38.84 16.50
N LYS A 174 -19.54 -37.75 15.90
CA LYS A 174 -18.11 -37.57 15.65
C LYS A 174 -17.48 -36.68 16.71
N PHE A 175 -16.23 -36.98 17.05
CA PHE A 175 -15.48 -36.27 18.06
C PHE A 175 -14.13 -35.82 17.54
N LEU A 176 -13.80 -34.56 17.82
CA LEU A 176 -12.46 -34.03 17.65
C LEU A 176 -12.04 -33.37 18.98
N ALA A 177 -10.96 -33.87 19.58
CA ALA A 177 -10.53 -33.46 20.92
C ALA A 177 -11.68 -33.53 21.96
N ASN A 178 -12.52 -34.57 21.87
CA ASN A 178 -13.71 -34.80 22.70
C ASN A 178 -14.87 -33.81 22.52
N PHE A 179 -14.82 -32.88 21.56
CA PHE A 179 -15.98 -32.05 21.19
C PHE A 179 -16.82 -32.75 20.12
N PRO A 180 -18.17 -32.75 20.24
CA PRO A 180 -19.03 -33.19 19.15
C PRO A 180 -18.86 -32.27 17.94
N VAL A 181 -18.62 -32.84 16.76
CA VAL A 181 -18.40 -32.08 15.52
C VAL A 181 -19.25 -32.61 14.37
N THR A 182 -19.52 -31.74 13.41
CA THR A 182 -20.15 -32.06 12.12
C THR A 182 -19.12 -31.81 11.01
N ILE A 183 -18.95 -32.73 10.05
CA ILE A 183 -18.02 -32.61 8.91
C ILE A 183 -18.77 -32.31 7.61
N ASP A 184 -18.66 -31.11 7.08
CA ASP A 184 -19.30 -30.76 5.82
C ASP A 184 -18.29 -30.51 4.69
N ASN A 185 -18.77 -30.34 3.45
CA ASN A 185 -18.00 -29.88 2.28
C ASN A 185 -16.67 -30.63 2.03
N ILE A 186 -16.72 -31.96 2.01
CA ILE A 186 -15.57 -32.80 1.67
C ILE A 186 -15.28 -32.67 0.16
N GLY A 187 -14.05 -32.26 -0.19
CA GLY A 187 -13.64 -32.09 -1.58
C GLY A 187 -12.16 -32.37 -1.81
N TYR A 188 -11.78 -32.62 -3.06
CA TYR A 188 -10.39 -32.88 -3.46
C TYR A 188 -9.85 -31.79 -4.39
N THR A 189 -8.61 -31.38 -4.14
CA THR A 189 -7.86 -30.45 -4.97
C THR A 189 -6.58 -31.13 -5.44
N MET A 190 -6.39 -31.24 -6.74
CA MET A 190 -5.13 -31.73 -7.31
C MET A 190 -4.05 -30.65 -7.17
N LEU A 191 -2.87 -31.03 -6.66
CA LEU A 191 -1.70 -30.16 -6.52
C LEU A 191 -0.62 -30.57 -7.52
N SER A 192 0.31 -29.67 -7.83
CA SER A 192 1.45 -30.01 -8.69
C SER A 192 2.33 -31.10 -8.05
N PRO A 193 2.58 -32.23 -8.73
CA PRO A 193 3.49 -33.27 -8.23
C PRO A 193 4.92 -32.76 -8.08
N GLN A 194 5.63 -33.20 -7.04
CA GLN A 194 7.08 -32.98 -6.88
C GLN A 194 7.88 -34.09 -7.57
N THR A 195 9.20 -33.90 -7.70
CA THR A 195 10.10 -34.92 -8.26
C THR A 195 9.92 -36.27 -7.58
N GLY A 196 9.63 -37.32 -8.37
CA GLY A 196 9.39 -38.68 -7.87
C GLY A 196 7.94 -38.96 -7.42
N GLN A 197 7.01 -38.02 -7.60
CA GLN A 197 5.58 -38.22 -7.32
C GLN A 197 4.78 -38.42 -8.62
N LEU A 198 3.91 -39.43 -8.66
CA LEU A 198 2.94 -39.66 -9.73
C LEU A 198 1.77 -38.69 -9.63
N ILE A 199 1.28 -38.45 -8.42
CA ILE A 199 0.24 -37.47 -8.11
C ILE A 199 0.49 -36.83 -6.75
N ARG A 200 0.02 -35.59 -6.59
CA ARG A 200 -0.11 -34.89 -5.31
C ARG A 200 -1.49 -34.25 -5.25
N GLY A 201 -2.12 -34.29 -4.09
CA GLY A 201 -3.43 -33.67 -3.91
C GLY A 201 -3.74 -33.41 -2.45
N ARG A 202 -4.83 -32.67 -2.22
CA ARG A 202 -5.29 -32.24 -0.92
C ARG A 202 -6.78 -32.53 -0.78
N VAL A 203 -7.16 -33.20 0.30
CA VAL A 203 -8.56 -33.43 0.68
C VAL A 203 -8.96 -32.38 1.71
N ASN A 204 -9.94 -31.56 1.40
CA ASN A 204 -10.43 -30.50 2.28
C ASN A 204 -11.80 -30.88 2.84
N PHE A 205 -12.08 -30.53 4.10
CA PHE A 205 -13.38 -30.69 4.72
C PHE A 205 -13.58 -29.66 5.84
N ASP A 206 -14.83 -29.26 6.07
CA ASP A 206 -15.22 -28.29 7.08
C ASP A 206 -15.61 -29.02 8.37
N VAL A 207 -15.02 -28.66 9.50
CA VAL A 207 -15.35 -29.19 10.83
C VAL A 207 -16.11 -28.12 11.60
N ILE A 208 -17.39 -28.36 11.84
CA ILE A 208 -18.29 -27.46 12.54
C ILE A 208 -18.41 -27.91 14.00
N PHE A 209 -18.06 -27.01 14.91
CA PHE A 209 -18.21 -27.15 16.35
C PHE A 209 -19.49 -26.43 16.78
N ASN A 210 -20.52 -27.20 17.14
CA ASN A 210 -21.75 -26.65 17.70
C ASN A 210 -21.64 -26.71 19.23
N LEU A 211 -21.34 -25.58 19.87
CA LEU A 211 -21.16 -25.51 21.33
C LEU A 211 -22.50 -25.27 22.05
N SER A 212 -23.40 -24.49 21.45
CA SER A 212 -24.79 -24.25 21.90
C SER A 212 -25.66 -23.77 20.72
N GLU A 213 -26.95 -23.46 20.95
CA GLU A 213 -27.85 -22.89 19.92
C GLU A 213 -27.34 -21.56 19.35
N ASP A 214 -26.71 -20.73 20.19
CA ASP A 214 -26.28 -19.38 19.81
C ASP A 214 -24.76 -19.26 19.58
N ILE A 215 -23.97 -20.30 19.87
CA ILE A 215 -22.50 -20.27 19.82
C ILE A 215 -21.97 -21.48 19.07
N GLY A 216 -21.17 -21.21 18.04
CA GLY A 216 -20.49 -22.23 17.27
C GLY A 216 -19.20 -21.74 16.63
N GLY A 217 -18.50 -22.65 15.97
CA GLY A 217 -17.32 -22.37 15.18
C GLY A 217 -17.19 -23.35 14.02
N MET A 218 -16.41 -23.00 13.03
CA MET A 218 -16.14 -23.85 11.87
C MET A 218 -14.67 -23.75 11.52
N SER A 219 -13.98 -24.87 11.43
CA SER A 219 -12.60 -24.93 10.95
C SER A 219 -12.50 -25.73 9.68
N ARG A 220 -11.90 -25.18 8.62
CA ARG A 220 -11.62 -25.95 7.40
C ARG A 220 -10.27 -26.64 7.53
N LEU A 221 -10.24 -27.96 7.39
CA LEU A 221 -9.04 -28.78 7.46
C LEU A 221 -8.66 -29.32 6.08
N GLY A 222 -7.35 -29.43 5.81
CA GLY A 222 -6.81 -29.98 4.58
C GLY A 222 -5.79 -31.09 4.86
N VAL A 223 -5.99 -32.29 4.30
CA VAL A 223 -5.05 -33.41 4.35
C VAL A 223 -4.33 -33.52 3.01
N GLU A 224 -3.02 -33.28 3.01
CA GLU A 224 -2.18 -33.42 1.81
C GLU A 224 -1.61 -34.83 1.70
N MET A 225 -1.67 -35.36 0.49
CA MET A 225 -1.28 -36.72 0.15
C MET A 225 -0.62 -36.78 -1.22
N ALA A 226 0.23 -37.77 -1.42
CA ALA A 226 0.90 -38.05 -2.69
C ALA A 226 1.02 -39.55 -2.92
N ILE A 227 1.17 -39.95 -4.19
CA ILE A 227 1.63 -41.27 -4.58
C ILE A 227 3.03 -41.11 -5.14
N GLN A 228 4.03 -41.68 -4.48
CA GLN A 228 5.40 -41.73 -4.96
C GLN A 228 5.57 -42.85 -5.99
N ASP A 229 6.44 -42.62 -6.97
CA ASP A 229 6.75 -43.60 -8.00
C ASP A 229 7.84 -44.58 -7.55
N ASN A 230 7.57 -45.88 -7.65
CA ASN A 230 8.57 -46.95 -7.55
C ASN A 230 9.40 -46.98 -6.25
N VAL A 231 8.78 -46.84 -5.08
CA VAL A 231 9.47 -46.90 -3.79
C VAL A 231 9.47 -48.34 -3.25
N ASN A 232 10.65 -48.87 -2.88
CA ASN A 232 10.82 -50.22 -2.33
C ASN A 232 10.16 -51.35 -3.15
N GLY A 233 10.17 -51.21 -4.49
CA GLY A 233 9.55 -52.20 -5.39
C GLY A 233 8.02 -52.14 -5.47
N GLN A 234 7.39 -51.10 -4.92
CA GLN A 234 5.97 -50.80 -5.08
C GLN A 234 5.80 -49.60 -6.03
N LYS A 235 5.12 -49.79 -7.16
CA LYS A 235 4.92 -48.74 -8.17
C LYS A 235 4.13 -47.54 -7.61
N PHE A 236 2.99 -47.82 -6.97
CA PHE A 236 2.13 -46.81 -6.36
C PHE A 236 2.35 -46.80 -4.86
N HIS A 237 3.29 -45.98 -4.38
CA HIS A 237 3.60 -45.90 -2.95
C HIS A 237 2.87 -44.73 -2.29
N PRO A 238 1.88 -44.97 -1.42
CA PRO A 238 1.11 -43.90 -0.79
C PRO A 238 1.92 -43.15 0.27
N GLN A 239 1.82 -41.83 0.24
CA GLN A 239 2.47 -40.93 1.17
C GLN A 239 1.45 -39.92 1.72
N TYR A 240 1.20 -39.98 3.03
CA TYR A 240 0.66 -38.86 3.76
C TYR A 240 1.74 -37.78 3.89
N LEU A 241 1.43 -36.54 3.52
CA LEU A 241 2.36 -35.40 3.61
C LEU A 241 2.11 -34.57 4.88
N SER A 242 0.92 -33.98 4.99
CA SER A 242 0.60 -33.05 6.08
C SER A 242 -0.91 -32.97 6.33
N THR A 243 -1.28 -32.44 7.50
CA THR A 243 -2.65 -31.96 7.79
C THR A 243 -2.52 -30.51 8.21
N GLY A 244 -3.28 -29.62 7.58
CA GLY A 244 -3.28 -28.18 7.87
C GLY A 244 -4.68 -27.65 8.21
N ILE A 245 -4.72 -26.47 8.81
CA ILE A 245 -5.94 -25.68 9.01
C ILE A 245 -5.94 -24.57 7.98
N ASP A 246 -7.00 -24.47 7.17
CA ASP A 246 -7.17 -23.42 6.19
C ASP A 246 -7.84 -22.19 6.81
N SER A 247 -8.87 -22.39 7.64
CA SER A 247 -9.50 -21.31 8.40
C SER A 247 -10.14 -21.79 9.70
N ILE A 248 -10.36 -20.85 10.62
CA ILE A 248 -11.10 -21.01 11.88
C ILE A 248 -12.09 -19.87 11.96
N ASN A 249 -13.38 -20.18 11.98
CA ASN A 249 -14.48 -19.23 12.12
C ASN A 249 -15.12 -19.39 13.49
N ILE A 250 -15.54 -18.29 14.09
CA ILE A 250 -16.32 -18.27 15.33
C ILE A 250 -17.59 -17.44 15.12
N HIS A 251 -18.68 -17.90 15.72
CA HIS A 251 -19.94 -17.20 15.72
C HIS A 251 -20.58 -17.28 17.11
N ALA A 252 -21.02 -16.14 17.63
CA ALA A 252 -21.90 -16.07 18.79
C ALA A 252 -23.01 -15.07 18.50
N ASN A 253 -24.28 -15.43 18.66
CA ASN A 253 -25.42 -14.54 18.45
C ASN A 253 -26.29 -14.44 19.70
N MET A 254 -25.79 -13.75 20.72
CA MET A 254 -26.49 -13.59 21.99
C MET A 254 -27.42 -12.36 21.95
N SER A 255 -28.32 -12.25 22.94
CA SER A 255 -29.23 -11.10 23.05
C SER A 255 -28.52 -9.76 23.25
N ALA A 256 -27.41 -9.72 24.01
CA ALA A 256 -26.65 -8.51 24.28
C ALA A 256 -25.53 -8.23 23.26
N VAL A 257 -24.97 -9.28 22.66
CA VAL A 257 -23.83 -9.16 21.74
C VAL A 257 -23.91 -10.21 20.63
N SER A 258 -23.61 -9.79 19.40
CA SER A 258 -23.31 -10.70 18.31
C SER A 258 -21.84 -10.60 17.94
N ILE A 259 -21.12 -11.72 17.91
CA ILE A 259 -19.71 -11.83 17.54
C ILE A 259 -19.59 -12.71 16.29
N LYS A 260 -18.83 -12.23 15.31
CA LYS A 260 -18.39 -13.00 14.15
C LYS A 260 -16.90 -12.81 14.00
N GLY A 261 -16.15 -13.89 13.92
CA GLY A 261 -14.72 -13.83 13.68
C GLY A 261 -14.26 -14.93 12.76
N ALA A 262 -13.14 -14.68 12.07
CA ALA A 262 -12.48 -15.67 11.25
C ALA A 262 -10.97 -15.47 11.32
N ILE A 263 -10.22 -16.57 11.24
CA ILE A 263 -8.78 -16.60 11.01
C ILE A 263 -8.58 -17.47 9.78
N GLY A 264 -8.04 -16.90 8.71
CA GLY A 264 -7.61 -17.64 7.52
C GLY A 264 -6.10 -17.78 7.50
N PHE A 265 -5.61 -18.97 7.13
CA PHE A 265 -4.18 -19.24 6.95
C PHE A 265 -3.83 -19.23 5.46
N ARG A 266 -2.65 -18.72 5.13
CA ARG A 266 -2.10 -18.72 3.77
C ARG A 266 -0.83 -19.55 3.75
N ASN A 267 -0.77 -20.45 2.76
CA ASN A 267 0.42 -21.23 2.46
C ASN A 267 0.76 -20.98 0.99
N GLU A 268 1.99 -20.53 0.72
CA GLU A 268 2.55 -20.30 -0.63
C GLU A 268 1.71 -19.34 -1.51
N HIS A 269 1.04 -18.33 -0.91
CA HIS A 269 0.27 -17.35 -1.69
C HIS A 269 1.21 -16.49 -2.57
N PRO A 270 0.91 -16.24 -3.86
CA PRO A 270 1.85 -15.57 -4.77
C PRO A 270 2.26 -14.15 -4.34
N VAL A 271 1.36 -13.41 -3.70
CA VAL A 271 1.62 -12.06 -3.14
C VAL A 271 1.97 -12.12 -1.65
N TYR A 272 1.07 -12.66 -0.83
CA TYR A 272 1.17 -12.67 0.62
C TYR A 272 2.08 -13.75 1.22
N GLY A 273 2.58 -14.69 0.41
CA GLY A 273 3.40 -15.81 0.86
C GLY A 273 2.70 -16.66 1.92
N ASN A 274 3.42 -16.92 3.01
CA ASN A 274 2.93 -17.71 4.15
C ASN A 274 2.49 -16.78 5.29
N GLY A 275 1.37 -17.07 5.94
CA GLY A 275 0.90 -16.24 7.04
C GLY A 275 -0.54 -16.54 7.47
N PHE A 276 -1.15 -15.59 8.17
CA PHE A 276 -2.57 -15.65 8.51
C PHE A 276 -3.19 -14.25 8.55
N ILE A 277 -4.50 -14.21 8.37
CA ILE A 277 -5.32 -13.02 8.51
C ILE A 277 -6.49 -13.34 9.43
N GLY A 278 -6.68 -12.54 10.47
CA GLY A 278 -7.78 -12.65 11.41
C GLY A 278 -8.67 -11.42 11.35
N ASN A 279 -9.97 -11.60 11.45
CA ASN A 279 -10.94 -10.53 11.64
C ASN A 279 -11.93 -10.90 12.76
N ILE A 280 -12.37 -9.91 13.51
CA ILE A 280 -13.45 -10.03 14.48
C ILE A 280 -14.37 -8.82 14.37
N HIS A 281 -15.67 -9.08 14.46
CA HIS A 281 -16.73 -8.09 14.46
C HIS A 281 -17.66 -8.37 15.63
N ALA A 282 -17.94 -7.36 16.43
CA ALA A 282 -18.83 -7.43 17.59
C ALA A 282 -19.90 -6.33 17.49
N ASP A 283 -21.16 -6.70 17.65
CA ASP A 283 -22.30 -5.79 17.70
C ASP A 283 -22.92 -5.83 19.11
N PHE A 284 -22.75 -4.74 19.86
CA PHE A 284 -23.29 -4.55 21.20
C PHE A 284 -24.70 -3.96 21.12
N LYS A 285 -25.68 -4.84 20.86
CA LYS A 285 -27.07 -4.52 20.50
C LYS A 285 -27.76 -3.49 21.43
N PRO A 286 -27.65 -3.54 22.77
CA PRO A 286 -28.35 -2.61 23.66
C PRO A 286 -27.89 -1.16 23.54
N VAL A 287 -26.62 -0.95 23.18
CA VAL A 287 -26.01 0.37 23.07
C VAL A 287 -25.77 0.79 21.61
N GLY A 288 -26.08 -0.08 20.64
CA GLY A 288 -25.90 0.21 19.21
C GLY A 288 -24.44 0.47 18.79
N ILE A 289 -23.47 -0.02 19.58
CA ILE A 289 -22.03 0.11 19.29
C ILE A 289 -21.58 -1.10 18.49
N GLN A 290 -20.89 -0.86 17.38
CA GLN A 290 -20.26 -1.93 16.61
C GLN A 290 -18.75 -1.76 16.66
N ALA A 291 -18.03 -2.85 16.91
CA ALA A 291 -16.57 -2.87 16.93
C ALA A 291 -16.05 -3.88 15.90
N ASN A 292 -14.94 -3.54 15.25
CA ASN A 292 -14.25 -4.43 14.33
C ASN A 292 -12.75 -4.38 14.58
N ALA A 293 -12.08 -5.50 14.42
CA ALA A 293 -10.62 -5.55 14.39
C ALA A 293 -10.14 -6.52 13.32
N LEU A 294 -8.99 -6.22 12.73
CA LEU A 294 -8.30 -7.05 11.76
C LEU A 294 -6.83 -7.15 12.16
N VAL A 295 -6.26 -8.33 11.96
CA VAL A 295 -4.84 -8.59 12.16
C VAL A 295 -4.34 -9.45 11.02
N GLU A 296 -3.15 -9.16 10.52
CA GLU A 296 -2.54 -9.94 9.46
C GLU A 296 -1.03 -10.00 9.69
N PHE A 297 -0.48 -11.20 9.62
CA PHE A 297 0.95 -11.46 9.74
C PHE A 297 1.38 -12.41 8.64
N GLY A 298 2.52 -12.15 8.03
CA GLY A 298 3.06 -13.08 7.05
C GLY A 298 4.51 -12.84 6.67
N ASN A 299 4.98 -13.66 5.75
CA ASN A 299 6.29 -13.55 5.12
C ASN A 299 6.18 -13.88 3.63
N THR A 300 6.89 -13.10 2.81
CA THR A 300 6.86 -13.22 1.36
C THR A 300 8.19 -12.77 0.76
N ASN A 301 8.49 -13.19 -0.47
CA ASN A 301 9.54 -12.63 -1.33
C ASN A 301 8.93 -11.81 -2.47
N TYR A 302 7.65 -11.45 -2.38
CA TYR A 302 6.97 -10.65 -3.41
C TYR A 302 7.71 -9.33 -3.65
N GLN A 303 8.05 -9.07 -4.92
CA GLN A 303 8.81 -7.89 -5.39
C GLN A 303 10.18 -7.69 -4.70
N HIS A 304 10.75 -8.74 -4.09
CA HIS A 304 12.02 -8.65 -3.40
C HIS A 304 12.84 -9.94 -3.54
N SER A 305 14.17 -9.83 -3.68
CA SER A 305 15.04 -11.00 -3.91
C SER A 305 15.15 -11.95 -2.71
N SER A 306 14.90 -11.46 -1.50
CA SER A 306 14.92 -12.23 -0.25
C SER A 306 13.59 -12.18 0.50
N LEU A 307 13.31 -13.22 1.29
CA LEU A 307 12.15 -13.31 2.16
C LEU A 307 12.13 -12.17 3.19
N TYR A 308 11.00 -11.50 3.35
CA TYR A 308 10.76 -10.50 4.38
C TYR A 308 9.42 -10.76 5.08
N ARG A 309 9.30 -10.28 6.33
CA ARG A 309 8.10 -10.40 7.15
C ARG A 309 7.31 -9.10 7.11
N TYR A 310 5.99 -9.20 7.08
CA TYR A 310 5.08 -8.06 7.11
C TYR A 310 3.96 -8.30 8.11
N TRP A 311 3.34 -7.22 8.58
CA TRP A 311 2.17 -7.29 9.41
C TRP A 311 1.29 -6.05 9.27
N ARG A 312 0.00 -6.18 9.58
CA ARG A 312 -0.89 -5.06 9.85
C ARG A 312 -1.88 -5.39 10.97
N VAL A 313 -2.27 -4.36 11.70
CA VAL A 313 -3.32 -4.40 12.71
C VAL A 313 -4.25 -3.23 12.46
N GLU A 314 -5.54 -3.47 12.59
CA GLU A 314 -6.58 -2.48 12.36
C GLU A 314 -7.68 -2.65 13.42
N ALA A 315 -8.23 -1.54 13.89
CA ALA A 315 -9.39 -1.53 14.78
C ALA A 315 -10.35 -0.42 14.39
N GLY A 316 -11.62 -0.60 14.68
CA GLY A 316 -12.68 0.36 14.41
C GLY A 316 -13.86 0.21 15.36
N VAL A 317 -14.55 1.32 15.57
CA VAL A 317 -15.79 1.41 16.32
C VAL A 317 -16.76 2.33 15.60
N ILE A 318 -18.02 1.93 15.50
CA ILE A 318 -19.13 2.73 15.01
C ILE A 318 -20.02 3.06 16.20
N LEU A 319 -20.42 4.32 16.31
CA LEU A 319 -21.19 4.86 17.41
C LEU A 319 -22.62 5.19 16.96
N PRO A 320 -23.64 4.87 17.78
CA PRO A 320 -25.01 5.29 17.50
C PRO A 320 -25.12 6.82 17.59
N ALA A 321 -26.21 7.40 17.08
CA ALA A 321 -26.50 8.82 17.31
C ALA A 321 -26.70 9.08 18.82
N PRO A 322 -26.24 10.23 19.36
CA PRO A 322 -25.56 11.34 18.68
C PRO A 322 -24.04 11.16 18.51
N GLY A 323 -23.45 10.07 19.02
CA GLY A 323 -21.99 9.86 19.05
C GLY A 323 -21.29 10.70 20.12
N VAL A 324 -20.00 10.98 19.91
CA VAL A 324 -19.19 11.84 20.81
C VAL A 324 -19.14 13.26 20.26
N VAL A 325 -19.91 14.17 20.86
CA VAL A 325 -19.92 15.59 20.49
C VAL A 325 -18.60 16.23 20.92
N PHE A 326 -17.85 16.81 19.96
CA PHE A 326 -16.55 17.43 20.23
C PHE A 326 -16.52 18.93 19.90
N LEU A 327 -17.47 19.41 19.11
CA LEU A 327 -17.70 20.84 18.82
C LEU A 327 -19.21 21.10 18.78
N PRO A 328 -19.67 22.35 19.02
CA PRO A 328 -21.07 22.71 18.82
C PRO A 328 -21.54 22.33 17.41
N GLY A 329 -22.55 21.45 17.34
CA GLY A 329 -23.13 20.98 16.08
C GLY A 329 -22.37 19.86 15.37
N LEU A 330 -21.25 19.34 15.90
CA LEU A 330 -20.47 18.25 15.30
C LEU A 330 -20.13 17.14 16.31
N ALA A 331 -20.24 15.89 15.85
CA ALA A 331 -19.93 14.70 16.63
C ALA A 331 -19.14 13.66 15.85
N PHE A 332 -18.33 12.89 16.56
CA PHE A 332 -17.73 11.67 16.07
C PHE A 332 -18.76 10.54 16.09
N ARG A 333 -18.92 9.87 14.95
CA ARG A 333 -19.83 8.73 14.73
C ARG A 333 -19.12 7.42 14.48
N GLY A 334 -17.80 7.45 14.41
CA GLY A 334 -16.96 6.28 14.43
C GLY A 334 -15.51 6.67 14.50
N PHE A 335 -14.69 5.79 15.05
CA PHE A 335 -13.24 5.89 15.03
C PHE A 335 -12.67 4.62 14.43
N GLY A 336 -11.56 4.73 13.75
CA GLY A 336 -10.79 3.61 13.28
C GLY A 336 -9.32 3.95 13.21
N GLY A 337 -8.50 2.93 13.06
CA GLY A 337 -7.08 3.12 12.96
C GLY A 337 -6.36 1.81 12.76
N GLY A 338 -5.05 1.90 12.66
CA GLY A 338 -4.20 0.73 12.49
C GLY A 338 -2.74 1.09 12.29
N ALA A 339 -1.90 0.08 12.30
CA ALA A 339 -0.49 0.19 11.98
C ALA A 339 -0.09 -0.97 11.08
N PHE A 340 0.96 -0.77 10.31
CA PHE A 340 1.48 -1.78 9.39
C PHE A 340 3.00 -1.68 9.26
N TYR A 341 3.60 -2.78 8.83
CA TYR A 341 5.02 -2.92 8.61
C TYR A 341 5.30 -3.81 7.40
N ASN A 342 6.24 -3.37 6.56
CA ASN A 342 6.53 -3.92 5.24
C ASN A 342 5.28 -4.11 4.38
N MET A 343 4.38 -3.12 4.40
CA MET A 343 3.21 -3.07 3.54
C MET A 343 3.08 -1.68 2.90
N GLU A 344 2.57 -1.64 1.68
CA GLU A 344 2.11 -0.43 1.02
C GLU A 344 0.61 -0.26 1.28
N ALA A 345 0.18 0.98 1.53
CA ALA A 345 -1.23 1.33 1.60
C ALA A 345 -1.60 2.12 0.35
N THR A 346 -2.39 1.51 -0.54
CA THR A 346 -2.88 2.16 -1.76
C THR A 346 -4.29 2.67 -1.53
N GLN A 347 -4.51 3.95 -1.79
CA GLN A 347 -5.80 4.60 -1.60
C GLN A 347 -6.77 4.28 -2.73
N SER A 348 -8.01 3.95 -2.37
CA SER A 348 -9.17 3.83 -3.26
C SER A 348 -10.38 4.52 -2.60
N GLY A 349 -10.63 5.78 -2.96
CA GLY A 349 -11.60 6.63 -2.25
C GLY A 349 -11.18 6.87 -0.80
N THR A 350 -12.07 6.61 0.16
CA THR A 350 -11.78 6.56 1.61
C THR A 350 -11.27 5.21 2.12
N THR A 351 -11.19 4.20 1.26
CA THR A 351 -10.66 2.87 1.62
C THR A 351 -9.20 2.72 1.21
N PHE A 352 -8.45 1.91 1.94
CA PHE A 352 -7.07 1.57 1.59
C PHE A 352 -6.96 0.06 1.38
N SER A 353 -6.33 -0.34 0.29
CA SER A 353 -5.89 -1.71 0.04
C SER A 353 -4.43 -1.84 0.44
N PHE A 354 -4.07 -2.96 1.08
CA PHE A 354 -2.71 -3.21 1.52
C PHE A 354 -2.07 -4.31 0.68
N SER A 355 -0.80 -4.14 0.32
CA SER A 355 0.03 -5.18 -0.29
C SER A 355 1.41 -5.22 0.35
N PRO A 356 2.07 -6.39 0.45
CA PRO A 356 3.44 -6.45 0.97
C PRO A 356 4.41 -5.59 0.14
N GLN A 357 5.16 -4.72 0.80
CA GLN A 357 6.25 -3.91 0.22
C GLN A 357 7.33 -3.71 1.28
N LYS A 358 8.55 -4.18 1.02
CA LYS A 358 9.65 -4.09 1.97
C LYS A 358 10.08 -2.63 2.22
N SER A 359 10.26 -2.26 3.49
CA SER A 359 10.77 -0.98 4.02
C SER A 359 9.74 0.13 4.29
N SER A 360 8.46 -0.23 4.46
CA SER A 360 7.42 0.73 4.86
C SER A 360 6.87 0.39 6.24
N PHE A 361 7.05 1.29 7.21
CA PHE A 361 6.28 1.27 8.47
C PHE A 361 5.28 2.41 8.43
N GLY A 362 4.05 2.21 8.91
CA GLY A 362 3.09 3.30 8.93
C GLY A 362 1.93 3.09 9.88
N PHE A 363 1.15 4.15 10.06
CA PHE A 363 -0.09 4.13 10.80
C PHE A 363 -1.21 4.78 9.99
N ARG A 364 -2.43 4.45 10.38
CA ARG A 364 -3.64 5.13 9.91
C ARG A 364 -4.54 5.50 11.08
N ALA A 365 -5.24 6.61 10.93
CA ALA A 365 -6.37 6.98 11.76
C ALA A 365 -7.55 7.31 10.84
N LEU A 366 -8.74 6.84 11.20
CA LEU A 366 -9.97 7.03 10.47
C LEU A 366 -11.02 7.57 11.42
N THR A 367 -11.89 8.45 10.94
CA THR A 367 -13.01 8.94 11.73
C THR A 367 -14.20 9.23 10.85
N THR A 368 -15.40 8.93 11.36
CA THR A 368 -16.65 9.40 10.76
C THR A 368 -17.15 10.59 11.56
N LEU A 369 -17.39 11.70 10.89
CA LEU A 369 -17.90 12.95 11.45
C LEU A 369 -19.34 13.13 10.98
N ALA A 370 -20.20 13.65 11.85
CA ALA A 370 -21.55 14.06 11.46
C ALA A 370 -22.01 15.28 12.24
N THR A 371 -22.91 16.04 11.62
CA THR A 371 -23.66 17.08 12.30
C THR A 371 -24.65 16.47 13.31
N THR A 372 -24.92 17.19 14.40
CA THR A 372 -25.84 16.76 15.47
C THR A 372 -26.78 17.92 15.85
N PRO A 373 -28.09 17.68 16.11
CA PRO A 373 -28.76 16.38 16.26
C PRO A 373 -29.13 15.68 14.93
N LYS A 374 -28.99 16.34 13.79
CA LYS A 374 -29.37 15.80 12.48
C LYS A 374 -28.16 15.58 11.58
N GLU A 375 -27.76 14.32 11.40
CA GLU A 375 -26.60 13.91 10.59
C GLU A 375 -26.71 14.25 9.10
N ASP A 376 -27.94 14.44 8.61
CA ASP A 376 -28.18 14.80 7.20
C ASP A 376 -27.63 16.19 6.83
N GLY A 377 -27.36 17.07 7.80
CA GLY A 377 -26.86 18.41 7.51
C GLY A 377 -25.49 18.35 6.82
N PHE A 378 -24.59 17.56 7.38
CA PHE A 378 -23.26 17.27 6.87
C PHE A 378 -22.73 16.03 7.59
N ASN A 379 -22.10 15.13 6.84
CA ASN A 379 -21.26 14.07 7.39
C ASN A 379 -20.06 13.80 6.48
N ALA A 380 -19.01 13.23 7.06
CA ALA A 380 -17.78 12.92 6.34
C ALA A 380 -17.08 11.71 6.93
N ASP A 381 -16.39 10.96 6.08
CA ASP A 381 -15.42 9.95 6.50
C ASP A 381 -14.03 10.51 6.19
N VAL A 382 -13.17 10.57 7.19
CA VAL A 382 -11.88 11.25 7.14
C VAL A 382 -10.77 10.29 7.55
N GLY A 383 -9.65 10.30 6.82
CA GLY A 383 -8.47 9.49 7.08
C GLY A 383 -7.19 10.28 7.19
N LEU A 384 -6.29 9.82 8.04
CA LEU A 384 -4.90 10.26 8.16
C LEU A 384 -3.99 9.03 7.99
N LEU A 385 -3.01 9.12 7.10
CA LEU A 385 -2.00 8.10 6.84
C LEU A 385 -0.62 8.71 7.05
N GLY A 386 0.22 8.04 7.83
CA GLY A 386 1.64 8.37 7.98
C GLY A 386 2.52 7.16 7.67
N GLN A 387 3.56 7.34 6.86
CA GLN A 387 4.55 6.32 6.55
C GLN A 387 5.96 6.79 6.91
N PHE A 388 6.80 5.88 7.38
CA PHE A 388 8.14 6.14 7.87
C PHE A 388 9.13 5.22 7.16
N SER A 389 10.36 5.71 7.00
CA SER A 389 11.51 4.91 6.61
C SER A 389 11.89 3.93 7.72
N ASN A 390 12.72 2.93 7.38
CA ASN A 390 13.34 2.05 8.38
C ASN A 390 14.24 2.79 9.38
N SER A 391 14.70 4.00 9.05
CA SER A 391 15.46 4.88 9.95
C SER A 391 14.58 5.74 10.86
N GLY A 392 13.24 5.60 10.78
CA GLY A 392 12.27 6.31 11.60
C GLY A 392 11.89 7.71 11.09
N GLY A 393 12.38 8.13 9.92
CA GLY A 393 12.00 9.41 9.31
C GLY A 393 10.64 9.31 8.60
N LEU A 394 9.76 10.29 8.78
CA LEU A 394 8.49 10.38 8.06
C LEU A 394 8.77 10.57 6.56
N THR A 395 8.29 9.64 5.73
CA THR A 395 8.46 9.66 4.27
C THR A 395 7.22 10.14 3.55
N TYR A 396 6.04 9.90 4.12
CA TYR A 396 4.76 10.27 3.52
C TYR A 396 3.73 10.59 4.60
N ILE A 397 2.95 11.64 4.39
CA ILE A 397 1.75 11.94 5.18
C ILE A 397 0.60 12.29 4.24
N SER A 398 -0.60 11.78 4.52
CA SER A 398 -1.79 12.06 3.73
C SER A 398 -3.02 12.21 4.62
N PHE A 399 -3.84 13.20 4.28
CA PHE A 399 -5.16 13.46 4.85
C PHE A 399 -6.20 13.34 3.74
N THR A 400 -7.22 12.53 3.94
CA THR A 400 -8.23 12.24 2.93
C THR A 400 -9.61 12.36 3.55
N GLY A 401 -10.61 12.71 2.76
CA GLY A 401 -11.98 12.63 3.24
C GLY A 401 -13.02 12.69 2.16
N ASP A 402 -14.08 11.92 2.32
CA ASP A 402 -15.30 12.00 1.52
C ASP A 402 -16.38 12.66 2.38
N PHE A 403 -17.18 13.55 1.80
CA PHE A 403 -18.24 14.27 2.51
C PHE A 403 -19.56 14.30 1.76
N TRP A 404 -20.64 14.42 2.52
CA TRP A 404 -22.01 14.44 2.03
C TRP A 404 -22.86 15.45 2.81
N VAL A 405 -23.74 16.16 2.09
CA VAL A 405 -24.71 17.13 2.60
C VAL A 405 -26.09 16.74 2.10
N GLY A 406 -27.08 16.80 2.99
CA GLY A 406 -28.46 16.39 2.71
C GLY A 406 -28.68 14.88 2.66
N ALA A 407 -27.84 14.09 3.32
CA ALA A 407 -27.92 12.63 3.35
C ALA A 407 -27.47 12.07 4.71
N SER A 408 -28.12 11.00 5.17
CA SER A 408 -27.73 10.26 6.38
C SER A 408 -26.42 9.48 6.19
N LEU A 409 -25.90 8.85 7.25
CA LEU A 409 -24.70 8.02 7.19
C LEU A 409 -24.89 6.71 6.40
N GLN A 410 -26.12 6.37 6.00
CA GLN A 410 -26.40 5.17 5.24
C GLN A 410 -25.91 5.28 3.79
N ALA A 411 -25.23 4.25 3.27
CA ALA A 411 -24.68 4.25 1.92
C ALA A 411 -25.72 4.57 0.83
N ALA A 412 -26.93 4.00 0.92
CA ALA A 412 -28.02 4.29 -0.03
C ALA A 412 -28.50 5.74 0.01
N SER A 413 -28.37 6.42 1.16
CA SER A 413 -28.70 7.83 1.34
C SER A 413 -27.59 8.73 0.80
N ARG A 414 -26.32 8.41 1.09
CA ARG A 414 -25.14 9.12 0.57
C ARG A 414 -25.09 9.15 -0.97
N ASN A 415 -25.54 8.07 -1.63
CA ASN A 415 -25.66 8.01 -3.10
C ASN A 415 -26.68 9.02 -3.68
N LYS A 416 -27.55 9.59 -2.83
CA LYS A 416 -28.57 10.60 -3.20
C LYS A 416 -28.31 11.96 -2.53
N ALA A 417 -27.10 12.19 -2.03
CA ALA A 417 -26.74 13.45 -1.37
C ALA A 417 -26.91 14.66 -2.30
N LYS A 418 -27.30 15.79 -1.71
CA LYS A 418 -27.49 17.07 -2.43
C LYS A 418 -26.16 17.71 -2.80
N VAL A 419 -25.18 17.58 -1.92
CA VAL A 419 -23.77 17.90 -2.23
C VAL A 419 -22.95 16.71 -1.77
N SER A 420 -22.02 16.27 -2.60
CA SER A 420 -21.03 15.26 -2.26
C SER A 420 -19.67 15.68 -2.78
N GLY A 421 -18.61 15.21 -2.16
CA GLY A 421 -17.28 15.54 -2.62
C GLY A 421 -16.20 14.78 -1.88
N ASN A 422 -14.97 15.03 -2.28
CA ASN A 422 -13.80 14.52 -1.63
C ASN A 422 -12.72 15.59 -1.47
N VAL A 423 -11.82 15.35 -0.53
CA VAL A 423 -10.62 16.13 -0.28
C VAL A 423 -9.45 15.17 -0.10
N SER A 424 -8.30 15.53 -0.64
CA SER A 424 -7.04 14.81 -0.47
C SER A 424 -5.92 15.82 -0.33
N ALA A 425 -5.12 15.70 0.71
CA ALA A 425 -3.92 16.47 0.94
C ALA A 425 -2.79 15.49 1.25
N PHE A 426 -1.69 15.51 0.53
CA PHE A 426 -0.52 14.70 0.90
C PHE A 426 0.78 15.47 0.76
N TYR A 427 1.78 15.00 1.52
CA TYR A 427 3.17 15.41 1.36
C TYR A 427 4.06 14.18 1.28
N ASN A 428 4.79 14.05 0.18
CA ASN A 428 5.89 13.10 0.00
C ASN A 428 7.20 13.83 0.29
N PHE A 429 7.86 13.46 1.39
CA PHE A 429 9.07 14.10 1.87
C PHE A 429 10.28 13.85 0.94
N PRO A 430 10.56 12.60 0.50
CA PRO A 430 11.62 12.33 -0.47
C PRO A 430 11.50 13.14 -1.77
N ASP A 431 10.29 13.30 -2.32
CA ASP A 431 10.08 14.01 -3.59
C ASP A 431 9.85 15.52 -3.41
N ARG A 432 9.68 15.98 -2.15
CA ARG A 432 9.24 17.34 -1.80
C ARG A 432 7.97 17.73 -2.55
N HIS A 433 7.02 16.80 -2.61
CA HIS A 433 5.79 16.95 -3.37
C HIS A 433 4.63 17.13 -2.40
N PHE A 434 4.07 18.34 -2.38
CA PHE A 434 2.79 18.62 -1.76
C PHE A 434 1.72 18.60 -2.82
N ASN A 435 0.60 17.93 -2.55
CA ASN A 435 -0.60 18.04 -3.37
C ASN A 435 -1.80 18.19 -2.46
N PHE A 436 -2.69 19.11 -2.84
CA PHE A 436 -4.01 19.25 -2.29
C PHE A 436 -5.00 19.23 -3.44
N SER A 437 -6.02 18.39 -3.36
CA SER A 437 -7.08 18.31 -4.37
C SER A 437 -8.44 18.12 -3.71
N THR A 438 -9.46 18.69 -4.33
CA THR A 438 -10.85 18.47 -3.93
C THR A 438 -11.76 18.44 -5.15
N ASN A 439 -12.80 17.61 -5.05
CA ASN A 439 -13.86 17.52 -6.04
C ASN A 439 -15.20 17.70 -5.34
N VAL A 440 -16.08 18.51 -5.90
CA VAL A 440 -17.41 18.79 -5.35
C VAL A 440 -18.48 18.62 -6.41
N ASN A 441 -19.49 17.84 -6.11
CA ASN A 441 -20.66 17.62 -6.95
C ASN A 441 -21.91 18.16 -6.25
N VAL A 442 -22.72 18.92 -6.98
CA VAL A 442 -24.03 19.41 -6.53
C VAL A 442 -25.12 18.70 -7.33
N ASN A 443 -26.05 18.07 -6.62
CA ASN A 443 -27.23 17.40 -7.15
C ASN A 443 -28.48 17.89 -6.41
N ALA A 444 -28.77 19.18 -6.56
CA ALA A 444 -29.88 19.85 -5.87
C ALA A 444 -30.66 20.77 -6.83
N PRO A 445 -31.48 20.21 -7.75
CA PRO A 445 -32.26 21.00 -8.69
C PRO A 445 -32.98 22.18 -8.00
N PRO A 446 -32.91 23.40 -8.55
CA PRO A 446 -32.47 23.74 -9.91
C PRO A 446 -30.96 23.95 -10.09
N ILE A 447 -30.14 23.66 -9.07
CA ILE A 447 -28.68 23.81 -9.11
C ILE A 447 -28.03 22.43 -9.22
N THR A 448 -27.29 22.17 -10.29
CA THR A 448 -26.57 20.91 -10.48
C THR A 448 -25.19 21.13 -11.08
N THR A 449 -24.28 20.20 -10.87
CA THR A 449 -22.99 20.17 -11.59
C THR A 449 -23.03 19.07 -12.65
N PRO A 450 -22.75 19.34 -13.94
CA PRO A 450 -22.68 18.31 -14.97
C PRO A 450 -21.46 17.37 -14.78
N SER A 451 -20.42 17.85 -14.12
CA SER A 451 -19.23 17.12 -13.69
C SER A 451 -18.74 17.72 -12.37
N PRO A 452 -18.03 16.98 -11.51
CA PRO A 452 -17.51 17.53 -10.26
C PRO A 452 -16.65 18.78 -10.51
N VAL A 453 -16.90 19.83 -9.73
CA VAL A 453 -16.09 21.03 -9.64
C VAL A 453 -14.78 20.66 -8.96
N ASN A 454 -13.65 20.92 -9.61
CA ASN A 454 -12.33 20.51 -9.15
C ASN A 454 -11.46 21.70 -8.75
N MET A 455 -10.68 21.52 -7.68
CA MET A 455 -9.61 22.43 -7.26
C MET A 455 -8.36 21.63 -6.92
N VAL A 456 -7.19 22.10 -7.36
CA VAL A 456 -5.89 21.49 -7.07
C VAL A 456 -4.85 22.57 -6.74
N LEU A 457 -4.10 22.35 -5.67
CA LEU A 457 -2.82 23.01 -5.39
C LEU A 457 -1.73 21.94 -5.42
N ASP A 458 -0.79 22.08 -6.34
CA ASP A 458 0.33 21.14 -6.51
C ASP A 458 1.66 21.89 -6.37
N ILE A 459 2.57 21.38 -5.55
CA ILE A 459 3.91 21.95 -5.35
C ILE A 459 4.93 20.81 -5.44
N ARG A 460 5.70 20.78 -6.52
CA ARG A 460 6.80 19.85 -6.78
C ARG A 460 8.12 20.56 -6.53
N GLY A 461 8.54 20.58 -5.26
CA GLY A 461 9.70 21.32 -4.79
C GLY A 461 11.00 20.95 -5.51
N LYS A 462 11.23 19.66 -5.82
CA LYS A 462 12.42 19.22 -6.57
C LYS A 462 12.51 19.77 -7.99
N GLN A 463 11.38 19.96 -8.64
CA GLN A 463 11.29 20.46 -10.01
C GLN A 463 11.15 21.99 -10.07
N ASN A 464 11.04 22.67 -8.92
CA ASN A 464 10.65 24.07 -8.83
C ASN A 464 9.37 24.38 -9.62
N LYS A 465 8.39 23.46 -9.57
CA LYS A 465 7.09 23.58 -10.24
C LYS A 465 5.96 23.66 -9.24
N TRP A 466 5.01 24.55 -9.44
CA TRP A 466 3.79 24.63 -8.64
C TRP A 466 2.64 25.28 -9.41
N TYR A 467 1.42 24.94 -9.02
CA TYR A 467 0.23 25.60 -9.52
C TYR A 467 -0.91 25.53 -8.51
N PHE A 468 -1.78 26.53 -8.56
CA PHE A 468 -3.15 26.44 -8.11
C PHE A 468 -4.06 26.47 -9.33
N LYS A 469 -5.03 25.55 -9.38
CA LYS A 469 -6.04 25.46 -10.44
C LYS A 469 -7.40 25.22 -9.81
N PHE A 470 -8.35 26.08 -10.12
CA PHE A 470 -9.76 25.89 -9.85
C PHE A 470 -10.47 25.91 -11.20
N GLY A 471 -10.51 24.75 -11.86
CA GLY A 471 -10.80 24.64 -13.30
C GLY A 471 -9.63 25.08 -14.18
N GLU A 472 -9.72 24.74 -15.48
CA GLU A 472 -8.78 25.15 -16.52
C GLU A 472 -9.54 25.54 -17.81
N PRO A 473 -8.95 26.32 -18.74
CA PRO A 473 -9.63 26.74 -19.98
C PRO A 473 -10.23 25.61 -20.84
N GLN A 474 -9.65 24.41 -20.80
CA GLN A 474 -10.17 23.22 -21.49
C GLN A 474 -11.01 22.31 -20.57
N ASN A 475 -10.84 22.43 -19.26
CA ASN A 475 -11.50 21.62 -18.23
C ASN A 475 -12.17 22.57 -17.22
N LEU A 476 -13.22 23.26 -17.67
CA LEU A 476 -13.89 24.29 -16.89
C LEU A 476 -14.66 23.65 -15.72
N ASN A 477 -14.64 24.33 -14.58
CA ASN A 477 -15.66 24.08 -13.57
C ASN A 477 -16.98 24.64 -14.10
N THR A 478 -18.07 23.89 -13.96
CA THR A 478 -19.38 24.30 -14.47
C THR A 478 -20.45 24.00 -13.43
N VAL A 479 -21.32 24.98 -13.18
CA VAL A 479 -22.54 24.83 -12.38
C VAL A 479 -23.72 25.21 -13.25
N ARG A 480 -24.72 24.34 -13.31
CA ARG A 480 -26.00 24.60 -13.96
C ARG A 480 -26.98 25.17 -12.96
N VAL A 481 -27.50 26.36 -13.24
CA VAL A 481 -28.47 27.06 -12.39
C VAL A 481 -29.70 27.38 -13.25
N PHE A 482 -30.87 26.83 -12.90
CA PHE A 482 -32.10 26.97 -13.72
C PHE A 482 -31.90 26.61 -15.20
N GLY A 483 -31.09 25.59 -15.49
CA GLY A 483 -30.77 25.17 -16.87
C GLY A 483 -29.68 25.99 -17.57
N ILE A 484 -29.20 27.08 -16.98
CA ILE A 484 -28.13 27.93 -17.51
C ILE A 484 -26.78 27.40 -17.03
N ASN A 485 -25.83 27.17 -17.94
CA ASN A 485 -24.48 26.75 -17.55
C ASN A 485 -23.65 27.99 -17.22
N LEU A 486 -23.24 28.13 -15.96
CA LEU A 486 -22.21 29.03 -15.47
C LEU A 486 -20.89 28.24 -15.44
N TYR A 487 -19.81 28.80 -15.96
CA TYR A 487 -18.53 28.12 -16.01
C TYR A 487 -17.38 29.05 -15.66
N GLU A 488 -16.34 28.48 -15.07
CA GLU A 488 -15.19 29.23 -14.60
C GLU A 488 -13.87 28.45 -14.67
N TYR A 489 -12.78 29.21 -14.67
CA TYR A 489 -11.47 28.76 -14.25
C TYR A 489 -10.73 29.86 -13.48
N LEU A 490 -9.86 29.49 -12.56
CA LEU A 490 -8.87 30.37 -11.92
C LEU A 490 -7.56 29.60 -11.77
N MET A 491 -6.47 30.13 -12.30
CA MET A 491 -5.17 29.48 -12.29
C MET A 491 -4.06 30.47 -11.95
N PHE A 492 -3.07 30.03 -11.17
CA PHE A 492 -1.82 30.75 -10.95
C PHE A 492 -0.69 29.79 -10.59
N GLY A 493 0.55 30.26 -10.65
CA GLY A 493 1.75 29.46 -10.45
C GLY A 493 2.53 29.25 -11.74
N ASN A 494 3.60 28.47 -11.65
CA ASN A 494 4.58 28.35 -12.72
C ASN A 494 4.49 27.07 -13.58
N ASP A 495 3.42 26.31 -13.42
CA ASP A 495 3.11 25.13 -14.24
C ASP A 495 1.61 25.08 -14.56
N ILE A 496 1.15 26.06 -15.33
CA ILE A 496 -0.25 26.20 -15.78
C ILE A 496 -0.34 26.25 -17.31
N PRO A 497 -1.43 25.74 -17.92
CA PRO A 497 -1.64 25.88 -19.35
C PRO A 497 -1.83 27.36 -19.69
N ILE A 498 -1.26 27.80 -20.82
CA ILE A 498 -1.38 29.20 -21.27
C ILE A 498 -2.81 29.42 -21.78
N PRO A 499 -3.61 30.30 -21.15
CA PRO A 499 -4.91 30.68 -21.68
C PRO A 499 -4.79 31.41 -23.02
N THR A 500 -5.63 31.06 -24.00
CA THR A 500 -5.56 31.57 -25.39
C THR A 500 -6.71 32.51 -25.76
N GLY A 501 -7.35 33.13 -24.77
CA GLY A 501 -8.53 33.98 -24.95
C GLY A 501 -9.82 33.20 -24.72
N PHE A 502 -10.88 33.57 -25.43
CA PHE A 502 -12.21 32.99 -25.19
C PHE A 502 -12.23 31.46 -25.31
N THR A 503 -13.00 30.79 -24.44
CA THR A 503 -13.17 29.34 -24.47
C THR A 503 -13.72 28.89 -25.83
N THR A 504 -13.34 27.70 -26.28
CA THR A 504 -13.82 27.12 -27.54
C THR A 504 -15.35 27.08 -27.60
N GLY A 505 -15.99 26.77 -26.46
CA GLY A 505 -17.44 26.74 -26.33
C GLY A 505 -18.11 28.11 -26.54
N PHE A 506 -17.54 29.18 -26.00
CA PHE A 506 -18.03 30.54 -26.23
C PHE A 506 -17.77 31.00 -27.66
N ARG A 507 -16.56 30.79 -28.19
CA ARG A 507 -16.18 31.19 -29.56
C ARG A 507 -17.11 30.61 -30.63
N ASN A 508 -17.44 29.32 -30.51
CA ASN A 508 -18.33 28.65 -31.45
C ASN A 508 -19.77 29.18 -31.34
N ALA A 509 -20.26 29.44 -30.12
CA ALA A 509 -21.61 29.96 -29.92
C ALA A 509 -21.75 31.42 -30.37
N TYR A 510 -20.74 32.26 -30.12
CA TYR A 510 -20.65 33.62 -30.65
C TYR A 510 -20.69 33.61 -32.19
N HIS A 511 -19.88 32.75 -32.83
CA HIS A 511 -19.89 32.60 -34.29
C HIS A 511 -21.24 32.11 -34.82
N GLY A 512 -21.88 31.15 -34.14
CA GLY A 512 -23.22 30.70 -34.48
C GLY A 512 -24.28 31.81 -34.39
N ALA A 513 -24.13 32.75 -33.44
CA ALA A 513 -25.07 33.84 -33.24
C ALA A 513 -24.92 34.95 -34.29
N VAL A 514 -23.69 35.43 -34.56
CA VAL A 514 -23.47 36.64 -35.40
C VAL A 514 -22.68 36.39 -36.69
N GLY A 515 -22.34 35.14 -37.02
CA GLY A 515 -21.63 34.78 -38.24
C GLY A 515 -20.17 35.27 -38.31
N GLN A 516 -19.63 35.77 -37.20
CA GLN A 516 -18.25 36.25 -37.07
C GLN A 516 -17.62 35.59 -35.85
N TYR A 517 -16.35 35.22 -35.91
CA TYR A 517 -15.64 34.82 -34.69
C TYR A 517 -15.29 36.06 -33.86
N PRO A 518 -15.33 35.97 -32.52
CA PRO A 518 -14.70 37.01 -31.72
C PRO A 518 -13.20 37.02 -32.05
N GLY A 519 -12.57 38.19 -31.93
CA GLY A 519 -11.16 38.38 -32.32
C GLY A 519 -10.25 37.32 -31.71
N SER A 520 -9.24 36.88 -32.47
CA SER A 520 -8.18 36.01 -31.95
C SER A 520 -7.20 36.86 -31.16
N ILE A 521 -6.99 36.49 -29.91
CA ILE A 521 -6.30 37.33 -28.94
C ILE A 521 -5.07 36.54 -28.53
N GLY A 522 -3.98 36.73 -29.26
CA GLY A 522 -2.73 36.03 -29.01
C GLY A 522 -2.27 36.22 -27.56
N GLY A 523 -1.89 35.10 -26.91
CA GLY A 523 -1.05 35.05 -25.71
C GLY A 523 -1.48 35.85 -24.48
N GLY A 524 -2.70 36.38 -24.41
CA GLY A 524 -3.18 37.24 -23.32
C GLY A 524 -3.42 36.53 -21.98
N GLY A 525 -2.85 35.34 -21.79
CA GLY A 525 -3.17 34.47 -20.66
C GLY A 525 -2.17 34.50 -19.53
N VAL A 526 -0.87 34.53 -19.82
CA VAL A 526 0.25 34.54 -18.84
C VAL A 526 1.60 34.48 -19.60
N GLY A 527 1.67 33.86 -20.78
CA GLY A 527 2.91 33.81 -21.59
C GLY A 527 4.11 33.28 -20.81
N SER A 528 5.29 33.90 -20.96
CA SER A 528 6.51 33.59 -20.18
C SER A 528 6.39 33.82 -18.66
N HIS A 529 5.34 34.50 -18.19
CA HIS A 529 5.07 34.73 -16.77
C HIS A 529 4.64 33.46 -16.05
N THR A 530 4.20 32.44 -16.81
CA THR A 530 4.09 31.07 -16.28
C THR A 530 5.43 30.48 -15.90
N ASN A 531 6.59 31.00 -16.31
CA ASN A 531 7.86 30.44 -15.84
C ASN A 531 8.21 30.95 -14.44
N THR A 532 7.76 32.16 -14.09
CA THR A 532 8.06 32.81 -12.81
C THR A 532 6.90 32.72 -11.81
N GLY A 533 5.70 32.32 -12.25
CA GLY A 533 4.49 32.28 -11.41
C GLY A 533 3.97 33.68 -11.03
N SER A 534 4.35 34.69 -11.80
CA SER A 534 4.12 36.12 -11.52
C SER A 534 2.79 36.63 -12.06
N GLY A 535 1.69 36.00 -11.62
CA GLY A 535 0.35 36.42 -11.98
C GLY A 535 -0.71 35.33 -11.84
N PHE A 536 -1.93 35.70 -12.21
CA PHE A 536 -3.06 34.77 -12.27
C PHE A 536 -3.86 34.96 -13.56
N ALA A 537 -4.56 33.90 -13.95
CA ALA A 537 -5.51 33.89 -15.05
C ALA A 537 -6.87 33.41 -14.56
N LEU A 538 -7.94 34.08 -14.97
CA LEU A 538 -9.31 33.71 -14.67
C LEU A 538 -10.18 33.74 -15.93
N GLY A 539 -11.15 32.85 -15.98
CA GLY A 539 -12.26 32.91 -16.93
C GLY A 539 -13.56 32.72 -16.19
N ILE A 540 -14.56 33.54 -16.49
CA ILE A 540 -15.93 33.35 -16.03
C ILE A 540 -16.86 33.56 -17.20
N GLY A 541 -17.88 32.73 -17.32
CA GLY A 541 -18.87 32.91 -18.37
C GLY A 541 -20.16 32.18 -18.09
N PHE A 542 -21.18 32.54 -18.88
CA PHE A 542 -22.43 31.83 -18.91
C PHE A 542 -22.85 31.59 -20.35
N ARG A 543 -23.61 30.52 -20.56
CA ARG A 543 -24.28 30.23 -21.83
C ARG A 543 -25.69 29.73 -21.57
N PHE A 544 -26.61 30.30 -22.34
CA PHE A 544 -28.03 29.99 -22.37
C PHE A 544 -28.44 29.71 -23.81
N ASP A 545 -29.15 28.61 -24.04
CA ASP A 545 -29.80 28.28 -25.30
C ASP A 545 -31.11 27.57 -24.97
N HIS A 546 -32.20 28.04 -25.54
CA HIS A 546 -33.53 27.50 -25.35
C HIS A 546 -34.26 27.49 -26.69
N SER A 547 -34.77 26.33 -27.08
CA SER A 547 -35.64 26.17 -28.25
C SER A 547 -36.90 25.42 -27.85
N ASP A 548 -38.03 25.84 -28.41
CA ASP A 548 -39.31 25.19 -28.19
C ASP A 548 -40.23 25.37 -29.41
N GLN A 549 -41.31 24.60 -29.46
CA GLN A 549 -42.31 24.65 -30.51
C GLN A 549 -43.71 24.71 -29.92
N LYS A 550 -44.46 25.75 -30.27
CA LYS A 550 -45.86 25.93 -29.88
C LYS A 550 -46.78 25.57 -31.04
N HIS A 551 -47.71 24.64 -30.82
CA HIS A 551 -48.74 24.32 -31.82
C HIS A 551 -49.58 25.56 -32.10
N LEU A 552 -49.85 25.82 -33.39
CA LEU A 552 -50.71 26.92 -33.83
C LEU A 552 -52.09 26.38 -34.21
N THR A 553 -52.17 25.66 -35.32
CA THR A 553 -53.41 25.07 -35.85
C THR A 553 -53.08 24.02 -36.91
N GLY A 554 -53.92 22.98 -37.04
CA GLY A 554 -53.70 21.88 -37.98
C GLY A 554 -52.29 21.30 -37.84
N ASN A 555 -51.54 21.28 -38.94
CA ASN A 555 -50.15 20.78 -38.98
C ASN A 555 -49.09 21.88 -38.79
N TYR A 556 -49.47 23.07 -38.32
CA TYR A 556 -48.58 24.22 -38.20
C TYR A 556 -48.14 24.49 -36.76
N TYR A 557 -46.85 24.78 -36.57
CA TYR A 557 -46.19 25.04 -35.31
C TYR A 557 -45.36 26.32 -35.42
N LEU A 558 -45.35 27.15 -34.36
CA LEU A 558 -44.39 28.22 -34.16
C LEU A 558 -43.18 27.64 -33.42
N ALA A 559 -42.06 27.49 -34.12
CA ALA A 559 -40.78 27.17 -33.50
C ALA A 559 -40.06 28.47 -33.15
N TYR A 560 -39.52 28.59 -31.94
CA TYR A 560 -38.67 29.70 -31.55
C TYR A 560 -37.38 29.22 -30.89
N GLN A 561 -36.34 30.03 -30.99
CA GLN A 561 -35.06 29.80 -30.35
C GLN A 561 -34.56 31.10 -29.74
N LEU A 562 -34.05 31.03 -28.51
CA LEU A 562 -33.45 32.13 -27.77
C LEU A 562 -32.10 31.65 -27.25
N GLY A 563 -31.07 32.46 -27.41
CA GLY A 563 -29.77 32.14 -26.83
C GLY A 563 -29.00 33.39 -26.47
N ALA A 564 -28.15 33.27 -25.44
CA ALA A 564 -27.28 34.34 -25.00
C ALA A 564 -26.05 33.74 -24.34
N GLY A 565 -24.94 34.48 -24.37
CA GLY A 565 -23.76 34.11 -23.61
C GLY A 565 -22.88 35.31 -23.38
N ALA A 566 -22.13 35.26 -22.28
CA ALA A 566 -21.05 36.19 -22.02
C ALA A 566 -19.86 35.43 -21.44
N GLU A 567 -18.66 35.93 -21.72
CA GLU A 567 -17.43 35.41 -21.15
C GLU A 567 -16.46 36.57 -20.87
N LEU A 568 -15.90 36.57 -19.67
CA LEU A 568 -14.74 37.36 -19.29
C LEU A 568 -13.55 36.42 -19.16
N HIS A 569 -12.47 36.75 -19.84
CA HIS A 569 -11.17 36.11 -19.73
C HIS A 569 -10.15 37.16 -19.30
N LEU A 570 -9.54 37.04 -18.13
CA LEU A 570 -8.64 38.06 -17.58
C LEU A 570 -7.35 37.43 -17.07
N ALA A 571 -6.23 38.10 -17.31
CA ALA A 571 -4.96 37.83 -16.66
C ALA A 571 -4.43 39.09 -15.99
N PHE A 572 -3.76 38.92 -14.85
CA PHE A 572 -3.09 39.99 -14.13
C PHE A 572 -1.66 39.57 -13.86
N LEU A 573 -0.72 40.26 -14.50
CA LEU A 573 0.66 39.81 -14.70
C LEU A 573 1.64 40.90 -14.29
N ASP A 574 2.79 40.50 -13.74
CA ASP A 574 3.89 41.41 -13.42
C ASP A 574 4.88 41.50 -14.59
N TYR A 575 5.09 42.69 -15.14
CA TYR A 575 5.92 42.93 -16.31
C TYR A 575 7.18 43.71 -15.97
N ALA A 576 8.30 43.34 -16.60
CA ALA A 576 9.54 44.11 -16.53
C ALA A 576 9.56 45.28 -17.54
N GLY A 577 10.22 46.36 -17.13
CA GLY A 577 10.54 47.51 -17.99
C GLY A 577 9.37 48.47 -18.21
N GLY A 578 9.55 49.37 -19.19
CA GLY A 578 8.61 50.44 -19.47
C GLY A 578 7.89 50.31 -20.81
N CYS A 579 6.79 51.06 -20.96
CA CYS A 579 6.05 51.21 -22.20
C CYS A 579 5.32 52.55 -22.23
N ALA A 580 5.37 53.25 -23.38
CA ALA A 580 4.65 54.51 -23.62
C ALA A 580 4.83 55.56 -22.50
N GLY A 581 6.05 55.71 -21.98
CA GLY A 581 6.38 56.66 -20.91
C GLY A 581 6.12 56.16 -19.48
N ASN A 582 5.58 54.96 -19.29
CA ASN A 582 5.39 54.35 -17.97
C ASN A 582 6.54 53.37 -17.70
N ASN A 583 7.31 53.55 -16.63
CA ASN A 583 8.34 52.61 -16.19
C ASN A 583 8.37 52.55 -14.64
N PRO A 584 7.96 51.44 -14.01
CA PRO A 584 7.48 50.21 -14.64
C PRO A 584 6.10 50.38 -15.31
N VAL A 585 5.75 49.49 -16.23
CA VAL A 585 4.41 49.44 -16.84
C VAL A 585 3.35 49.06 -15.79
N GLY A 586 2.10 49.51 -15.96
CA GLY A 586 1.00 49.16 -15.07
C GLY A 586 1.08 49.82 -13.69
N ILE A 587 0.64 49.11 -12.65
CA ILE A 587 0.72 49.50 -11.23
C ILE A 587 1.94 48.81 -10.63
N ASN A 588 3.08 49.50 -10.57
CA ASN A 588 4.34 48.94 -10.06
C ASN A 588 4.76 47.63 -10.77
N GLY A 589 4.63 47.55 -12.10
CA GLY A 589 4.91 46.34 -12.90
C GLY A 589 3.66 45.53 -13.23
N TRP A 590 2.61 45.61 -12.40
CA TRP A 590 1.40 44.80 -12.54
C TRP A 590 0.41 45.38 -13.55
N ARG A 591 -0.01 44.57 -14.51
CA ARG A 591 -0.94 44.99 -15.56
C ARG A 591 -2.00 43.92 -15.82
N ALA A 592 -3.23 44.36 -16.01
CA ALA A 592 -4.34 43.51 -16.40
C ALA A 592 -4.45 43.46 -17.93
N ASN A 593 -4.62 42.28 -18.50
CA ASN A 593 -5.00 42.10 -19.91
C ASN A 593 -6.08 41.03 -20.02
N GLY A 594 -7.05 41.23 -20.90
CA GLY A 594 -8.21 40.35 -20.91
C GLY A 594 -9.21 40.70 -21.98
N SER A 595 -10.21 39.84 -22.11
CA SER A 595 -11.22 39.89 -23.16
C SER A 595 -12.60 39.71 -22.54
N LEU A 596 -13.54 40.56 -22.92
CA LEU A 596 -14.94 40.47 -22.55
C LEU A 596 -15.75 40.32 -23.82
N GLY A 597 -16.57 39.28 -23.90
CA GLY A 597 -17.42 39.00 -25.05
C GLY A 597 -18.84 38.74 -24.60
N PHE A 598 -19.81 39.13 -25.41
CA PHE A 598 -21.20 38.75 -25.24
C PHE A 598 -21.88 38.57 -26.59
N TYR A 599 -22.88 37.69 -26.64
CA TYR A 599 -23.77 37.52 -27.77
C TYR A 599 -25.20 37.25 -27.29
N GLY A 600 -26.16 37.54 -28.14
CA GLY A 600 -27.56 37.19 -27.98
C GLY A 600 -28.21 36.96 -29.32
N PHE A 601 -29.14 36.01 -29.39
CA PHE A 601 -29.93 35.76 -30.58
C PHE A 601 -31.34 35.31 -30.24
N ALA A 602 -32.28 35.64 -31.13
CA ALA A 602 -33.67 35.23 -31.08
C ALA A 602 -34.13 34.90 -32.51
N GLY A 603 -34.70 33.71 -32.69
CA GLY A 603 -35.23 33.23 -33.97
C GLY A 603 -36.66 32.74 -33.84
N ALA A 604 -37.47 32.96 -34.87
CA ALA A 604 -38.84 32.47 -34.96
C ALA A 604 -39.12 31.91 -36.36
N GLN A 605 -39.76 30.74 -36.41
CA GLN A 605 -40.09 30.02 -37.63
C GLN A 605 -41.51 29.45 -37.53
N VAL A 606 -42.25 29.42 -38.64
CA VAL A 606 -43.43 28.55 -38.76
C VAL A 606 -42.99 27.24 -39.42
N LYS A 607 -43.35 26.11 -38.83
CA LYS A 607 -43.12 24.77 -39.40
C LYS A 607 -44.46 24.12 -39.71
N ARG A 608 -44.63 23.59 -40.92
CA ARG A 608 -45.65 22.59 -41.23
C ARG A 608 -45.03 21.22 -41.05
N ILE A 609 -45.58 20.43 -40.13
CA ILE A 609 -45.11 19.08 -39.78
C ILE A 609 -46.28 18.10 -39.93
N GLY A 610 -46.15 17.15 -40.86
CA GLY A 610 -47.15 16.13 -41.15
C GLY A 610 -48.31 16.60 -42.04
N GLY A 611 -49.17 15.64 -42.41
CA GLY A 611 -50.30 15.81 -43.33
C GLY A 611 -50.04 15.28 -44.74
N THR A 612 -50.88 15.70 -45.69
CA THR A 612 -50.80 15.31 -47.12
C THR A 612 -49.77 16.10 -47.91
N LEU A 613 -49.27 17.21 -47.37
CA LEU A 613 -48.27 18.06 -48.01
C LEU A 613 -46.92 17.88 -47.33
N ALA A 614 -45.83 17.94 -48.11
CA ALA A 614 -44.47 17.84 -47.59
C ALA A 614 -44.18 18.89 -46.50
N ASP A 615 -43.39 18.51 -45.50
CA ASP A 615 -42.98 19.42 -44.43
C ASP A 615 -42.30 20.66 -44.99
N LYS A 616 -42.60 21.82 -44.40
CA LYS A 616 -42.07 23.11 -44.86
C LYS A 616 -41.82 24.05 -43.69
N THR A 617 -40.68 24.73 -43.71
CA THR A 617 -40.30 25.72 -42.71
C THR A 617 -40.23 27.11 -43.33
N TRP A 618 -40.85 28.08 -42.68
CA TRP A 618 -40.82 29.50 -43.03
C TRP A 618 -40.13 30.28 -41.91
N ASN A 619 -38.99 30.91 -42.21
CA ASN A 619 -38.32 31.81 -41.27
C ASN A 619 -39.11 33.13 -41.16
N ILE A 620 -39.60 33.46 -39.97
CA ILE A 620 -40.38 34.68 -39.70
C ILE A 620 -39.42 35.82 -39.38
N ALA A 621 -38.58 35.63 -38.36
CA ALA A 621 -37.67 36.63 -37.86
C ALA A 621 -36.41 35.97 -37.28
N SER A 622 -35.27 36.63 -37.44
CA SER A 622 -34.02 36.34 -36.74
C SER A 622 -33.41 37.66 -36.32
N LEU A 623 -33.02 37.79 -35.05
CA LEU A 623 -32.28 38.92 -34.51
C LEU A 623 -31.09 38.37 -33.75
N SER A 624 -29.89 38.84 -34.06
CA SER A 624 -28.69 38.53 -33.30
C SER A 624 -27.80 39.75 -33.17
N ALA A 625 -27.11 39.83 -32.03
CA ALA A 625 -26.13 40.86 -31.75
C ALA A 625 -25.03 40.27 -30.88
N GLY A 626 -23.82 40.78 -31.04
CA GLY A 626 -22.69 40.38 -30.24
C GLY A 626 -21.63 41.46 -30.26
N ALA A 627 -20.89 41.56 -29.17
CA ALA A 627 -19.70 42.37 -29.14
C ALA A 627 -18.60 41.66 -28.36
N TRP A 628 -17.37 41.96 -28.71
CA TRP A 628 -16.21 41.57 -27.92
C TRP A 628 -15.25 42.74 -27.84
N VAL A 629 -14.54 42.81 -26.72
CA VAL A 629 -13.47 43.76 -26.46
C VAL A 629 -12.30 43.01 -25.84
N TYR A 630 -11.09 43.32 -26.28
CA TYR A 630 -9.85 43.03 -25.60
C TYR A 630 -9.33 44.32 -25.00
N GLY A 631 -8.93 44.29 -23.74
CA GLY A 631 -8.42 45.43 -23.01
C GLY A 631 -7.11 45.11 -22.29
N GLU A 632 -6.26 46.13 -22.16
CA GLU A 632 -5.06 46.15 -21.32
C GLU A 632 -5.12 47.41 -20.44
N PHE A 633 -4.93 47.29 -19.12
CA PHE A 633 -5.12 48.37 -18.15
C PHE A 633 -4.08 48.30 -17.00
N PRO A 634 -3.83 49.39 -16.25
CA PRO A 634 -4.32 50.77 -16.47
C PRO A 634 -3.35 51.67 -17.26
N ASN A 635 -2.03 51.46 -17.19
CA ASN A 635 -1.02 52.41 -17.70
C ASN A 635 0.07 51.74 -18.57
N PRO A 636 0.13 52.04 -19.90
CA PRO A 636 -0.92 52.66 -20.68
C PRO A 636 -2.11 51.70 -20.86
N TRP A 637 -3.29 52.27 -21.10
CA TRP A 637 -4.47 51.50 -21.46
C TRP A 637 -4.54 51.27 -22.97
N TYR A 638 -5.13 50.15 -23.37
CA TYR A 638 -5.39 49.80 -24.75
C TYR A 638 -6.68 49.00 -24.82
N VAL A 639 -7.53 49.27 -25.82
CA VAL A 639 -8.70 48.47 -26.12
C VAL A 639 -8.83 48.25 -27.63
N GLN A 640 -9.30 47.08 -28.02
CA GLN A 640 -9.74 46.78 -29.38
C GLN A 640 -10.97 45.88 -29.31
N GLY A 641 -11.87 45.98 -30.27
CA GLY A 641 -13.06 45.15 -30.26
C GLY A 641 -13.85 45.23 -31.56
N ALA A 642 -14.97 44.53 -31.59
CA ALA A 642 -15.96 44.68 -32.64
C ALA A 642 -17.37 44.48 -32.11
N VAL A 643 -18.33 45.13 -32.76
CA VAL A 643 -19.76 44.91 -32.59
C VAL A 643 -20.30 44.36 -33.90
N SER A 644 -21.02 43.25 -33.82
CA SER A 644 -21.66 42.58 -34.95
C SER A 644 -23.14 42.37 -34.68
N GLY A 645 -23.97 42.42 -35.70
CA GLY A 645 -25.39 42.12 -35.57
C GLY A 645 -26.06 41.80 -36.89
N GLN A 646 -27.07 40.95 -36.82
CA GLN A 646 -27.88 40.55 -37.95
C GLN A 646 -29.37 40.62 -37.59
N ALA A 647 -30.20 41.12 -38.50
CA ALA A 647 -31.65 41.11 -38.35
C ALA A 647 -32.31 40.75 -39.69
N THR A 648 -33.10 39.69 -39.71
CA THR A 648 -33.88 39.27 -40.87
C THR A 648 -35.36 39.15 -40.48
N VAL A 649 -36.27 39.81 -41.20
CA VAL A 649 -37.74 39.70 -40.99
C VAL A 649 -38.42 39.41 -42.33
N PHE A 650 -39.04 38.24 -42.45
CA PHE A 650 -39.70 37.71 -43.67
C PHE A 650 -38.86 37.80 -44.95
N LYS A 651 -37.52 37.95 -44.83
CA LYS A 651 -36.61 38.31 -45.93
C LYS A 651 -36.92 39.65 -46.62
N ILE A 652 -37.79 40.47 -46.03
CA ILE A 652 -38.10 41.83 -46.48
C ILE A 652 -37.10 42.80 -45.86
N ILE A 653 -36.81 42.61 -44.58
CA ILE A 653 -35.73 43.29 -43.88
C ILE A 653 -34.60 42.29 -43.74
N ASP A 654 -33.41 42.66 -44.21
CA ASP A 654 -32.17 41.90 -44.01
C ASP A 654 -31.01 42.88 -43.78
N VAL A 655 -30.60 42.98 -42.52
CA VAL A 655 -29.54 43.90 -42.07
C VAL A 655 -28.43 43.07 -41.46
N ASN A 656 -27.19 43.35 -41.87
CA ASN A 656 -25.99 42.79 -41.26
C ASN A 656 -24.96 43.92 -41.11
N PHE A 657 -24.36 44.04 -39.94
CA PHE A 657 -23.23 44.93 -39.71
C PHE A 657 -22.14 44.27 -38.89
N ASN A 658 -20.90 44.67 -39.16
CA ASN A 658 -19.73 44.35 -38.36
C ASN A 658 -18.84 45.59 -38.31
N LYS A 659 -18.59 46.13 -37.11
CA LYS A 659 -17.79 47.34 -36.91
C LYS A 659 -16.73 47.08 -35.86
N SER A 660 -15.47 47.16 -36.25
CA SER A 660 -14.32 47.11 -35.34
C SER A 660 -13.94 48.50 -34.83
N PHE A 661 -13.32 48.55 -33.65
CA PHE A 661 -12.77 49.75 -33.05
C PHE A 661 -11.46 49.44 -32.33
N GLN A 662 -10.61 50.46 -32.18
CA GLN A 662 -9.33 50.39 -31.45
C GLN A 662 -9.05 51.75 -30.83
N ALA A 663 -8.58 51.78 -29.58
CA ALA A 663 -8.20 53.00 -28.88
C ALA A 663 -7.10 52.73 -27.83
N GLY A 664 -6.29 53.74 -27.52
CA GLY A 664 -5.20 53.64 -26.54
C GLY A 664 -3.87 53.15 -27.14
N THR A 665 -2.90 52.85 -26.26
CA THR A 665 -1.52 52.53 -26.64
C THR A 665 -1.18 51.10 -26.25
N ARG A 666 -0.91 50.26 -27.25
CA ARG A 666 -0.59 48.83 -27.06
C ARG A 666 0.88 48.64 -26.66
N CYS A 667 1.11 47.75 -25.69
CA CYS A 667 2.47 47.35 -25.28
C CYS A 667 2.74 45.90 -25.66
N TYR A 668 3.94 45.63 -26.18
CA TYR A 668 4.38 44.28 -26.55
C TYR A 668 5.34 43.66 -25.51
N ASN A 669 5.41 44.22 -24.30
CA ASN A 669 6.29 43.74 -23.25
C ASN A 669 5.92 42.28 -22.93
N SER A 670 6.89 41.37 -23.12
CA SER A 670 6.73 39.93 -22.91
C SER A 670 7.64 39.39 -21.81
N GLN A 671 8.44 40.26 -21.18
CA GLN A 671 9.36 39.88 -20.12
C GLN A 671 8.65 40.00 -18.77
N ALA A 672 8.65 38.91 -18.01
CA ALA A 672 8.12 38.90 -16.66
C ALA A 672 8.93 39.83 -15.75
N GLY A 673 8.24 40.51 -14.84
CA GLY A 673 8.83 41.28 -13.76
C GLY A 673 9.78 40.39 -12.96
N GLY A 674 11.01 40.85 -12.77
CA GLY A 674 11.83 40.33 -11.70
C GLY A 674 11.18 40.81 -10.42
N GLY A 675 10.60 39.91 -9.65
CA GLY A 675 9.96 40.24 -8.37
C GLY A 675 10.91 41.01 -7.43
N PRO A 676 10.47 41.37 -6.21
CA PRO A 676 11.32 42.07 -5.26
C PRO A 676 12.67 41.35 -5.12
N PRO A 677 13.81 42.06 -5.16
CA PRO A 677 15.13 41.45 -5.11
C PRO A 677 15.23 40.62 -3.82
N VAL A 678 15.48 39.33 -3.97
CA VAL A 678 15.64 38.44 -2.83
C VAL A 678 17.11 38.20 -2.55
N ALA A 679 17.50 38.26 -1.29
CA ALA A 679 18.86 37.89 -0.89
C ALA A 679 19.06 36.40 -1.17
N GLN A 680 20.05 36.07 -2.01
CA GLN A 680 20.42 34.69 -2.25
C GLN A 680 20.88 34.05 -0.93
N GLY A 681 20.31 32.89 -0.59
CA GLY A 681 20.77 32.08 0.53
C GLY A 681 22.09 31.37 0.23
N ASP A 682 22.78 30.91 1.26
CA ASP A 682 23.98 30.06 1.12
C ASP A 682 23.78 28.75 1.87
N ALA A 683 23.07 27.82 1.23
CA ALA A 683 22.68 26.55 1.84
C ALA A 683 23.90 25.72 2.29
N ALA A 684 25.06 25.90 1.65
CA ALA A 684 26.29 25.23 2.03
C ALA A 684 26.93 25.86 3.28
N ALA A 685 26.99 27.20 3.35
CA ALA A 685 27.53 27.89 4.53
C ALA A 685 26.73 27.57 5.80
N ASP A 686 25.41 27.46 5.70
CA ASP A 686 24.52 27.12 6.81
C ASP A 686 24.85 25.77 7.47
N GLN A 687 25.46 24.84 6.73
CA GLN A 687 25.84 23.53 7.25
C GLN A 687 27.18 23.53 7.98
N GLN A 688 28.01 24.57 7.83
CA GLN A 688 29.40 24.53 8.31
C GLN A 688 29.49 24.27 9.82
N ASN A 689 28.63 24.90 10.61
CA ASN A 689 28.63 24.77 12.07
C ASN A 689 28.01 23.45 12.56
N GLN A 690 27.43 22.66 11.65
CA GLN A 690 26.80 21.38 11.96
C GLN A 690 27.72 20.17 11.67
N LEU A 691 28.89 20.37 11.07
CA LEU A 691 29.76 19.26 10.68
C LEU A 691 30.28 18.48 11.90
N ILE A 692 31.00 19.13 12.82
CA ILE A 692 31.58 18.53 14.02
C ILE A 692 30.97 19.20 15.26
N GLN A 693 30.29 18.42 16.11
CA GLN A 693 29.78 18.89 17.41
C GLN A 693 30.91 18.92 18.44
N TYR A 694 31.64 17.81 18.61
CA TYR A 694 32.80 17.76 19.50
C TYR A 694 33.77 16.61 19.17
N VAL A 695 35.01 16.76 19.63
CA VAL A 695 36.08 15.75 19.58
C VAL A 695 36.68 15.60 20.98
N LYS A 696 36.78 14.37 21.48
CA LYS A 696 37.49 13.99 22.70
C LYS A 696 38.83 13.34 22.34
N PRO A 697 39.89 13.55 23.12
CA PRO A 697 39.90 14.10 24.48
C PRO A 697 39.65 15.60 24.61
N ALA A 698 39.03 15.97 25.73
CA ALA A 698 38.94 17.37 26.20
C ALA A 698 40.11 17.73 27.13
N THR A 699 40.73 16.74 27.77
CA THR A 699 41.88 16.92 28.66
C THR A 699 43.21 16.81 27.89
N THR A 700 44.18 17.62 28.29
CA THR A 700 45.52 17.63 27.66
C THR A 700 46.48 16.62 28.28
N TRP A 701 46.27 16.23 29.54
CA TRP A 701 47.16 15.36 30.31
C TRP A 701 46.37 14.23 30.97
N ASN A 702 47.06 13.15 31.37
CA ASN A 702 46.48 11.98 32.03
C ASN A 702 45.30 11.36 31.26
N TYR A 703 45.35 11.37 29.92
CA TYR A 703 44.29 10.72 29.14
C TYR A 703 44.38 9.19 29.32
N PRO A 704 43.30 8.49 29.71
CA PRO A 704 43.37 7.05 29.96
C PRO A 704 43.81 6.29 28.71
N THR A 705 44.79 5.40 28.85
CA THR A 705 45.34 4.62 27.74
C THR A 705 44.31 3.69 27.09
N GLU A 706 43.32 3.29 27.88
CA GLU A 706 42.21 2.42 27.51
C GLU A 706 41.00 3.17 26.94
N ALA A 707 40.95 4.51 27.05
CA ALA A 707 39.80 5.28 26.59
C ALA A 707 39.81 5.49 25.06
N PRO A 708 38.69 5.22 24.36
CA PRO A 708 38.59 5.46 22.92
C PRO A 708 38.57 6.96 22.60
N LEU A 709 39.18 7.37 21.49
CA LEU A 709 39.05 8.74 20.98
C LEU A 709 37.66 8.91 20.39
N THR A 710 36.95 9.96 20.77
CA THR A 710 35.52 10.08 20.46
C THR A 710 35.25 11.27 19.57
N VAL A 711 34.42 11.09 18.54
CA VAL A 711 33.95 12.17 17.66
C VAL A 711 32.44 12.13 17.57
N LYS A 712 31.79 13.26 17.82
CA LYS A 712 30.38 13.46 17.52
C LYS A 712 30.24 14.45 16.37
N PHE A 713 29.70 13.96 15.26
CA PHE A 713 29.31 14.80 14.13
C PHE A 713 27.88 15.30 14.31
N GLY A 714 27.58 16.49 13.80
CA GLY A 714 26.21 17.01 13.79
C GLY A 714 25.43 16.59 12.55
N LEU A 715 26.13 16.34 11.44
CA LEU A 715 25.61 15.64 10.26
C LEU A 715 26.13 14.21 10.27
N GLU A 716 25.26 13.24 9.95
CA GLU A 716 25.70 11.85 9.87
C GLU A 716 26.60 11.64 8.64
N PRO A 717 27.82 11.07 8.81
CA PRO A 717 28.67 10.76 7.67
C PRO A 717 28.00 9.85 6.64
N ASP A 718 28.27 10.12 5.36
CA ASP A 718 27.73 9.41 4.18
C ASP A 718 26.20 9.51 4.00
N HIS A 719 25.46 10.09 4.95
CA HIS A 719 24.03 10.31 4.82
C HIS A 719 23.76 11.44 3.80
N VAL A 720 22.95 11.12 2.79
CA VAL A 720 22.58 12.06 1.71
C VAL A 720 21.34 12.84 2.12
N PHE A 721 21.37 14.16 1.96
CA PHE A 721 20.23 15.04 2.26
C PHE A 721 20.17 16.21 1.28
N ASP A 722 18.97 16.74 1.06
CA ASP A 722 18.73 17.89 0.18
C ASP A 722 18.51 19.15 1.01
N VAL A 723 18.97 20.31 0.54
CA VAL A 723 18.68 21.63 1.12
C VAL A 723 18.21 22.56 0.02
N SER A 724 17.15 23.33 0.31
CA SER A 724 16.64 24.35 -0.61
C SER A 724 17.45 25.64 -0.45
N GLU A 725 17.90 26.22 -1.56
CA GLU A 725 18.59 27.51 -1.59
C GLU A 725 17.81 28.49 -2.47
N GLN A 726 17.36 29.59 -1.88
CA GLN A 726 16.75 30.67 -2.64
C GLN A 726 17.82 31.41 -3.47
N GLN A 727 17.56 31.53 -4.76
CA GLN A 727 18.42 32.22 -5.72
C GLN A 727 18.04 33.71 -5.81
N ALA A 728 18.93 34.53 -6.37
CA ALA A 728 18.72 35.98 -6.50
C ALA A 728 17.54 36.36 -7.41
N ASP A 729 17.11 35.47 -8.31
CA ASP A 729 15.93 35.64 -9.17
C ASP A 729 14.63 35.16 -8.51
N GLY A 730 14.68 34.80 -7.22
CA GLY A 730 13.55 34.29 -6.45
C GLY A 730 13.28 32.79 -6.64
N THR A 731 13.96 32.11 -7.57
CA THR A 731 13.81 30.66 -7.77
C THR A 731 14.43 29.86 -6.62
N ILE A 732 13.97 28.62 -6.42
CA ILE A 732 14.56 27.71 -5.43
C ILE A 732 15.42 26.68 -6.16
N LYS A 733 16.70 26.61 -5.78
CA LYS A 733 17.63 25.57 -6.21
C LYS A 733 17.80 24.55 -5.11
N ASN A 734 17.48 23.29 -5.38
CA ASN A 734 17.77 22.20 -4.44
C ASN A 734 19.22 21.74 -4.63
N ARG A 735 19.96 21.67 -3.53
CA ARG A 735 21.35 21.21 -3.48
C ARG A 735 21.40 19.93 -2.65
N THR A 736 21.96 18.87 -3.21
CA THR A 736 22.10 17.57 -2.54
C THR A 736 23.48 17.46 -1.92
N PHE A 737 23.51 17.21 -0.61
CA PHE A 737 24.72 17.15 0.19
C PHE A 737 24.90 15.79 0.87
N ARG A 738 26.15 15.50 1.22
CA ARG A 738 26.51 14.49 2.23
C ARG A 738 27.75 14.99 2.97
N MET A 739 28.06 14.43 4.13
CA MET A 739 29.31 14.74 4.82
C MET A 739 30.30 13.59 4.70
N ASP A 740 31.50 13.89 4.22
CA ASP A 740 32.65 12.99 4.27
C ASP A 740 33.55 13.40 5.44
N TYR A 741 34.33 12.48 6.00
CA TYR A 741 35.33 12.83 7.02
C TYR A 741 36.63 12.06 6.86
N THR A 742 37.71 12.67 7.31
CA THR A 742 39.01 12.03 7.50
C THR A 742 39.44 12.16 8.95
N ARG A 743 40.29 11.23 9.39
CA ARG A 743 40.84 11.19 10.74
C ARG A 743 42.30 10.77 10.67
N SER A 744 43.12 11.35 11.55
CA SER A 744 44.53 11.02 11.71
C SER A 744 44.86 11.02 13.20
N LEU A 745 45.45 9.93 13.67
CA LEU A 745 46.10 9.87 14.97
C LEU A 745 47.61 9.81 14.73
N GLN A 746 48.35 10.67 15.40
CA GLN A 746 49.81 10.66 15.39
C GLN A 746 50.34 10.52 16.81
N ILE A 747 51.48 9.86 16.95
CA ILE A 747 52.22 9.73 18.21
C ILE A 747 53.60 10.38 18.06
N GLU A 748 54.05 11.08 19.09
CA GLU A 748 55.38 11.68 19.13
C GLU A 748 56.42 10.66 19.61
N HIS A 749 57.52 10.54 18.87
CA HIS A 749 58.68 9.75 19.26
C HIS A 749 59.47 10.48 20.36
N PRO A 750 59.70 9.83 21.52
CA PRO A 750 60.37 10.46 22.66
C PRO A 750 61.84 10.82 22.37
N ASP A 751 62.47 10.13 21.43
CA ASP A 751 63.93 10.23 21.21
C ASP A 751 64.32 11.39 20.29
N ASN A 752 63.38 11.91 19.48
CA ASN A 752 63.68 12.93 18.47
C ASN A 752 62.54 13.96 18.23
N GLY A 753 61.41 13.86 18.94
CA GLY A 753 60.26 14.78 18.78
C GLY A 753 59.50 14.65 17.46
N THR A 754 59.77 13.63 16.64
CA THR A 754 59.08 13.43 15.36
C THR A 754 57.71 12.75 15.55
N TRP A 755 56.75 13.06 14.68
CA TRP A 755 55.39 12.50 14.74
C TRP A 755 55.24 11.36 13.74
N SER A 756 54.78 10.19 14.19
CA SER A 756 54.45 9.05 13.34
C SER A 756 52.94 8.77 13.36
N GLY A 757 52.41 8.29 12.23
CA GLY A 757 50.99 7.94 12.11
C GLY A 757 50.65 6.66 12.85
N VAL A 758 49.51 6.66 13.54
CA VAL A 758 48.94 5.50 14.23
C VAL A 758 47.64 5.10 13.55
N THR A 759 47.55 3.83 13.16
CA THR A 759 46.34 3.29 12.54
C THR A 759 45.26 3.06 13.60
N THR A 760 44.03 3.43 13.28
CA THR A 760 42.89 3.29 14.19
C THR A 760 41.76 2.45 13.59
N ASN A 761 41.15 1.59 14.39
CA ASN A 761 39.82 1.01 14.16
C ASN A 761 38.74 2.03 14.50
N SER A 762 37.53 1.85 13.97
CA SER A 762 36.36 2.69 14.25
C SER A 762 35.15 1.85 14.66
N ASN A 763 34.42 2.31 15.67
CA ASN A 763 33.15 1.75 16.13
C ASN A 763 32.11 2.88 16.35
N ARG A 764 30.83 2.57 16.50
CA ARG A 764 29.77 3.53 16.87
C ARG A 764 29.03 3.05 18.11
N ASN A 765 28.69 3.98 19.00
CA ASN A 765 27.85 3.70 20.17
C ASN A 765 26.40 4.15 19.95
N ASN A 766 25.52 3.83 20.91
CA ASN A 766 24.09 4.16 20.87
C ASN A 766 23.79 5.67 21.00
N LEU A 767 24.78 6.49 21.35
CA LEU A 767 24.68 7.95 21.33
C LEU A 767 25.02 8.53 19.95
N GLY A 768 25.36 7.68 18.97
CA GLY A 768 25.81 8.08 17.65
C GLY A 768 27.17 8.78 17.67
N GLU A 769 28.01 8.50 18.67
CA GLU A 769 29.41 8.90 18.70
C GLU A 769 30.26 7.87 17.95
N PHE A 770 31.28 8.34 17.22
CA PHE A 770 32.29 7.50 16.60
C PHE A 770 33.46 7.33 17.57
N LEU A 771 33.81 6.08 17.83
CA LEU A 771 34.85 5.66 18.77
C LEU A 771 36.05 5.12 17.97
N PHE A 772 37.22 5.71 18.16
CA PHE A 772 38.46 5.31 17.50
C PHE A 772 39.45 4.72 18.50
N THR A 773 39.97 3.53 18.18
CA THR A 773 40.96 2.81 19.00
C THR A 773 42.16 2.41 18.15
N THR A 774 43.35 2.33 18.74
CA THR A 774 44.57 1.92 18.03
C THR A 774 44.49 0.47 17.59
N ILE A 775 45.01 0.16 16.39
CA ILE A 775 45.23 -1.22 15.97
C ILE A 775 46.58 -1.65 16.52
N GLY A 776 46.63 -2.73 17.30
CA GLY A 776 47.85 -3.19 17.96
C GLY A 776 49.02 -3.34 16.97
N GLN A 777 50.10 -2.61 17.21
CA GLN A 777 51.40 -2.92 16.60
C GLN A 777 51.95 -4.17 17.28
N ALA A 778 52.27 -5.21 16.51
CA ALA A 778 52.98 -6.37 17.05
C ALA A 778 54.32 -5.91 17.69
N PRO A 779 54.74 -6.47 18.83
CA PRO A 779 56.01 -6.12 19.45
C PRO A 779 57.16 -6.45 18.50
N ALA A 780 58.10 -5.52 18.33
CA ALA A 780 59.36 -5.79 17.67
C ALA A 780 60.10 -6.90 18.43
N GLY A 781 60.31 -8.05 17.77
CA GLY A 781 61.15 -9.13 18.29
C GLY A 781 62.65 -8.72 18.27
N PRO A 782 63.51 -9.34 19.10
CA PRO A 782 64.90 -8.94 19.21
C PRO A 782 65.70 -9.27 17.96
N ALA A 783 66.75 -8.48 17.73
CA ALA A 783 67.66 -8.55 16.60
C ALA A 783 68.27 -9.95 16.37
N GLY A 784 68.28 -10.39 15.10
CA GLY A 784 68.94 -11.62 14.68
C GLY A 784 69.13 -11.72 13.18
N LEU A 785 70.34 -11.35 12.73
CA LEU A 785 71.08 -11.79 11.53
C LEU A 785 70.59 -11.36 10.13
N ALA A 786 71.52 -10.65 9.47
CA ALA A 786 71.44 -10.12 8.12
C ALA A 786 71.61 -11.19 7.02
N GLY A 787 70.92 -10.97 5.88
CA GLY A 787 71.18 -11.59 4.58
C GLY A 787 70.44 -10.80 3.48
N PRO A 788 71.01 -10.58 2.29
CA PRO A 788 70.93 -9.26 1.65
C PRO A 788 69.80 -9.08 0.63
N GLY A 789 69.19 -7.88 0.70
CA GLY A 789 68.97 -6.98 -0.45
C GLY A 789 67.96 -7.37 -1.53
N ILE A 790 66.79 -6.75 -1.52
CA ILE A 790 66.00 -6.50 -2.74
C ILE A 790 65.56 -5.03 -2.76
N GLY A 791 65.94 -4.35 -3.84
CA GLY A 791 65.66 -2.95 -4.09
C GLY A 791 64.18 -2.66 -4.43
N SER A 792 63.83 -1.42 -4.17
CA SER A 792 62.59 -0.73 -4.52
C SER A 792 62.33 -0.68 -6.03
N GLY A 793 61.07 -0.88 -6.42
CA GLY A 793 60.56 -0.57 -7.76
C GLY A 793 59.07 -0.23 -7.72
N THR A 794 58.78 1.05 -7.87
CA THR A 794 57.47 1.71 -8.03
C THR A 794 56.69 1.22 -9.26
N GLY A 795 55.35 1.16 -9.17
CA GLY A 795 54.48 0.91 -10.33
C GLY A 795 53.03 1.34 -10.11
N SER A 796 52.65 2.40 -10.81
CA SER A 796 51.30 2.97 -10.99
C SER A 796 50.34 1.99 -11.70
N GLY A 797 49.04 2.03 -11.36
CA GLY A 797 47.99 1.20 -11.97
C GLY A 797 46.68 1.95 -12.16
N SER A 798 46.52 2.50 -13.37
CA SER A 798 45.31 3.11 -13.95
C SER A 798 44.19 2.08 -14.17
N THR A 799 42.94 2.42 -13.83
CA THR A 799 41.75 1.68 -14.26
C THR A 799 41.18 2.26 -15.55
N GLY A 800 41.37 1.53 -16.64
CA GLY A 800 40.70 1.74 -17.93
C GLY A 800 39.58 0.72 -18.16
N SER A 801 38.54 1.19 -18.85
CA SER A 801 37.34 0.50 -19.31
C SER A 801 37.61 -0.71 -20.22
N GLY A 802 36.76 -1.73 -20.13
CA GLY A 802 36.69 -2.81 -21.12
C GLY A 802 35.39 -3.60 -21.03
N THR A 803 34.56 -3.45 -22.07
CA THR A 803 33.38 -4.27 -22.39
C THR A 803 33.81 -5.65 -22.89
N GLY A 804 33.10 -6.71 -22.48
CA GLY A 804 33.30 -8.05 -23.03
C GLY A 804 32.19 -9.03 -22.64
N THR A 805 31.32 -9.33 -23.60
CA THR A 805 30.35 -10.44 -23.61
C THR A 805 31.07 -11.78 -23.78
N GLY A 806 30.64 -12.83 -23.07
CA GLY A 806 31.14 -14.18 -23.29
C GLY A 806 30.45 -15.24 -22.43
N SER A 807 29.59 -16.03 -23.07
CA SER A 807 28.95 -17.25 -22.59
C SER A 807 29.96 -18.37 -22.30
N GLY A 808 29.70 -19.21 -21.29
CA GLY A 808 30.51 -20.39 -20.99
C GLY A 808 29.96 -21.24 -19.85
N ILE A 809 29.35 -22.37 -20.22
CA ILE A 809 28.82 -23.45 -19.39
C ILE A 809 29.96 -24.32 -18.82
N ALA A 810 29.86 -24.76 -17.55
CA ALA A 810 30.29 -26.07 -16.99
C ALA A 810 30.28 -26.01 -15.44
N THR A 811 29.29 -26.62 -14.76
CA THR A 811 29.37 -27.95 -14.11
C THR A 811 30.52 -28.12 -13.11
N GLY A 812 30.19 -28.24 -11.82
CA GLY A 812 31.11 -28.62 -10.75
C GLY A 812 30.38 -28.87 -9.43
N SER A 813 29.88 -30.10 -9.29
CA SER A 813 29.34 -30.69 -8.05
C SER A 813 30.38 -30.71 -6.92
N GLY A 814 29.96 -30.36 -5.71
CA GLY A 814 30.78 -30.51 -4.50
C GLY A 814 29.91 -30.50 -3.25
N THR A 815 29.53 -31.69 -2.80
CA THR A 815 28.82 -31.99 -1.55
C THR A 815 29.65 -31.62 -0.33
N GLY A 816 29.05 -30.94 0.65
CA GLY A 816 29.64 -30.69 1.96
C GLY A 816 28.54 -30.55 3.02
N THR A 817 28.29 -31.65 3.73
CA THR A 817 27.39 -31.77 4.88
C THR A 817 27.89 -30.96 6.08
N GLY A 818 27.00 -30.18 6.69
CA GLY A 818 27.26 -29.48 7.96
C GLY A 818 25.97 -29.07 8.65
N THR A 819 25.43 -29.97 9.47
CA THR A 819 24.38 -29.69 10.44
C THR A 819 24.89 -28.72 11.52
N ALA A 820 24.25 -27.56 11.66
CA ALA A 820 24.38 -26.71 12.84
C ALA A 820 23.00 -26.19 13.24
N THR A 821 22.49 -26.74 14.32
CA THR A 821 21.40 -26.22 15.13
C THR A 821 21.84 -24.89 15.76
N GLY A 822 21.16 -23.80 15.41
CA GLY A 822 21.35 -22.49 16.00
C GLY A 822 20.02 -21.84 16.32
N THR A 823 19.59 -21.95 17.57
CA THR A 823 18.54 -21.15 18.20
C THR A 823 18.99 -19.70 18.28
N GLY A 824 18.48 -18.85 17.37
CA GLY A 824 18.74 -17.41 17.36
C GLY A 824 17.47 -16.63 17.66
N SER A 825 17.25 -16.32 18.94
CA SER A 825 16.30 -15.30 19.39
C SER A 825 16.81 -13.92 18.95
N ALA A 826 16.03 -13.20 18.15
CA ALA A 826 16.30 -11.79 17.84
C ALA A 826 15.13 -10.96 18.38
N ALA A 827 15.42 -10.24 19.47
CA ALA A 827 14.54 -9.31 20.15
C ALA A 827 14.10 -8.18 19.21
N GLY A 828 12.79 -7.93 19.13
CA GLY A 828 12.25 -6.70 18.54
C GLY A 828 12.41 -5.54 19.52
N PRO A 829 12.71 -4.31 19.06
CA PRO A 829 12.76 -3.15 19.93
C PRO A 829 11.34 -2.80 20.41
N GLY A 830 11.16 -2.76 21.72
CA GLY A 830 9.94 -2.31 22.38
C GLY A 830 9.64 -0.84 22.08
N LEU A 831 8.41 -0.57 21.67
CA LEU A 831 7.87 0.77 21.46
C LEU A 831 7.32 1.30 22.80
N ASN A 832 7.87 2.42 23.25
CA ASN A 832 7.31 3.24 24.31
C ASN A 832 6.80 4.53 23.67
N ALA A 833 5.53 4.55 23.27
CA ALA A 833 4.85 5.70 22.69
C ALA A 833 3.72 6.14 23.63
N SER A 834 4.08 6.85 24.69
CA SER A 834 3.13 7.62 25.48
C SER A 834 2.97 9.00 24.83
N ILE A 835 2.00 9.16 23.93
CA ILE A 835 1.56 10.49 23.46
C ILE A 835 0.29 10.83 24.25
N MET A 836 0.49 11.46 25.41
CA MET A 836 -0.55 12.25 26.07
C MET A 836 -0.49 13.66 25.49
N MET A 837 -1.39 14.00 24.57
CA MET A 837 -1.63 15.40 24.19
C MET A 837 -2.40 16.09 25.33
N GLN A 838 -1.66 16.69 26.24
CA GLN A 838 -2.20 17.64 27.21
C GLN A 838 -2.29 19.01 26.52
N MET A 839 -3.51 19.45 26.19
CA MET A 839 -3.76 20.81 25.71
C MET A 839 -3.50 21.81 26.85
N GLY A 840 -2.29 22.35 26.89
CA GLY A 840 -1.92 23.49 27.75
C GLY A 840 -2.26 24.81 27.06
N ALA A 841 -3.35 25.44 27.48
CA ALA A 841 -3.63 26.84 27.16
C ALA A 841 -2.63 27.74 27.92
N SER A 842 -1.78 28.47 27.19
CA SER A 842 -0.98 29.56 27.77
C SER A 842 -1.58 30.91 27.36
N ARG A 843 -1.90 31.71 28.39
CA ARG A 843 -2.35 33.10 28.32
C ARG A 843 -1.14 34.01 28.60
N GLY A 844 -1.04 35.11 27.85
CA GLY A 844 -0.20 36.28 28.11
C GLY A 844 0.70 36.60 26.91
N GLY A 845 0.77 37.81 26.37
CA GLY A 845 0.12 39.09 26.67
C GLY A 845 0.60 40.13 25.65
N THR A 846 -0.34 40.95 25.19
CA THR A 846 -0.23 42.37 24.76
C THR A 846 0.98 42.87 23.96
N GLY A 847 0.69 43.37 22.75
CA GLY A 847 1.48 44.39 22.03
C GLY A 847 0.64 45.01 20.91
N SER A 848 0.43 46.32 20.98
CA SER A 848 -0.58 47.12 20.25
C SER A 848 -0.23 47.47 18.80
N GLY A 849 -1.25 47.70 17.97
CA GLY A 849 -1.13 48.59 16.80
C GLY A 849 -2.23 48.45 15.75
N SER A 850 -3.25 49.34 15.82
CA SER A 850 -3.96 50.02 14.72
C SER A 850 -4.49 49.16 13.55
N GLY A 851 -5.78 49.06 13.20
CA GLY A 851 -6.87 50.05 13.21
C GLY A 851 -7.54 50.04 11.82
N MET A 852 -8.88 50.22 11.77
CA MET A 852 -9.81 50.20 10.62
C MET A 852 -10.35 48.80 10.26
N GLY A 853 -11.63 48.43 10.42
CA GLY A 853 -12.86 49.17 10.64
C GLY A 853 -13.87 48.79 9.55
N MET A 854 -14.82 47.90 9.83
CA MET A 854 -16.06 47.77 9.03
C MET A 854 -17.25 47.43 9.93
N ALA A 855 -18.31 48.19 9.69
CA ALA A 855 -19.52 48.32 10.49
C ALA A 855 -20.58 47.25 10.19
N ALA A 856 -21.39 46.94 11.20
CA ALA A 856 -22.64 46.20 11.10
C ALA A 856 -23.84 47.14 11.33
N PRO A 857 -25.00 46.92 10.69
CA PRO A 857 -26.29 47.51 11.06
C PRO A 857 -27.23 46.46 11.72
N PRO A 858 -28.31 46.89 12.41
CA PRO A 858 -28.48 46.58 13.83
C PRO A 858 -29.77 45.85 14.23
N ALA A 859 -29.83 45.62 15.54
CA ALA A 859 -30.82 45.02 16.40
C ALA A 859 -32.31 45.33 16.15
N GLY A 860 -33.14 44.35 16.52
CA GLY A 860 -34.54 44.53 16.90
C GLY A 860 -34.87 43.68 18.13
N ALA A 861 -35.04 44.33 19.28
CA ALA A 861 -35.85 43.87 20.40
C ALA A 861 -36.87 45.00 20.69
N PRO A 862 -38.04 44.71 21.26
CA PRO A 862 -38.17 45.04 22.69
C PRO A 862 -39.17 44.19 23.51
N ALA A 863 -39.01 44.34 24.84
CA ALA A 863 -40.03 44.32 25.90
C ALA A 863 -40.66 42.96 26.32
N THR A 864 -40.96 42.62 27.59
CA THR A 864 -40.93 43.30 28.91
C THR A 864 -41.36 42.29 30.00
N GLY A 865 -40.92 42.50 31.26
CA GLY A 865 -41.58 42.04 32.50
C GLY A 865 -41.00 40.76 33.12
N GLY A 866 -40.74 40.61 34.43
CA GLY A 866 -40.99 41.41 35.62
C GLY A 866 -41.05 40.49 36.86
N THR A 867 -40.14 40.68 37.81
CA THR A 867 -40.25 40.50 39.29
C THR A 867 -40.89 39.25 39.94
N GLY A 868 -40.20 38.69 40.94
CA GLY A 868 -40.79 38.55 42.30
C GLY A 868 -41.07 37.14 42.87
N SER A 869 -40.16 36.71 43.75
CA SER A 869 -40.25 35.87 44.98
C SER A 869 -41.56 35.25 45.51
N ASN A 870 -41.37 34.09 46.20
CA ASN A 870 -42.14 33.45 47.29
C ASN A 870 -43.51 32.85 46.91
N GLY A 871 -43.89 31.60 47.25
CA GLY A 871 -43.38 30.63 48.22
C GLY A 871 -44.55 30.15 49.09
N SER A 872 -45.02 28.91 48.93
CA SER A 872 -45.83 28.20 49.94
C SER A 872 -45.99 26.71 49.62
N GLY A 873 -45.52 25.85 50.52
CA GLY A 873 -45.88 24.43 50.57
C GLY A 873 -44.81 23.56 51.26
N PRO A 874 -44.89 23.31 52.58
CA PRO A 874 -43.91 22.50 53.31
C PRO A 874 -44.38 21.04 53.51
N ALA A 875 -43.39 20.17 53.72
CA ALA A 875 -43.38 18.89 54.48
C ALA A 875 -42.92 17.67 53.66
N GLY A 876 -41.65 17.30 53.85
CA GLY A 876 -41.08 16.00 53.47
C GLY A 876 -39.72 15.82 54.16
N PRO A 877 -39.57 14.89 55.12
CA PRO A 877 -38.38 14.83 55.96
C PRO A 877 -37.25 14.01 55.33
N GLY A 878 -36.01 14.45 55.60
CA GLY A 878 -34.89 13.60 55.99
C GLY A 878 -34.36 12.58 54.98
N ARG A 879 -33.24 12.91 54.33
CA ARG A 879 -32.35 11.93 53.70
C ARG A 879 -31.22 11.60 54.68
N GLY A 880 -31.17 10.35 55.13
CA GLY A 880 -30.04 9.82 55.90
C GLY A 880 -30.19 8.35 56.33
N THR A 881 -29.71 7.43 55.48
CA THR A 881 -29.10 6.11 55.80
C THR A 881 -30.02 5.00 56.38
N ILE A 882 -29.92 3.67 56.15
CA ILE A 882 -28.90 2.73 55.60
C ILE A 882 -29.63 1.49 55.00
N ASP A 883 -28.95 0.75 54.11
CA ASP A 883 -28.98 -0.70 53.81
C ASP A 883 -30.05 -1.35 52.90
N ALA A 884 -29.57 -1.87 51.75
CA ALA A 884 -30.02 -3.14 51.18
C ALA A 884 -28.88 -3.80 50.39
N ALA A 885 -28.39 -4.91 50.91
CA ALA A 885 -27.39 -5.79 50.31
C ALA A 885 -27.93 -6.51 49.06
N GLY A 886 -27.10 -6.61 48.03
CA GLY A 886 -27.23 -7.49 46.87
C GLY A 886 -25.84 -7.68 46.23
N PRO A 887 -25.49 -8.85 45.68
CA PRO A 887 -24.10 -9.21 45.44
C PRO A 887 -23.49 -8.30 44.36
N GLY A 888 -22.54 -7.47 44.77
CA GLY A 888 -21.74 -6.67 43.88
C GLY A 888 -20.88 -7.56 43.00
N PHE A 889 -21.21 -7.63 41.72
CA PHE A 889 -20.28 -8.12 40.70
C PHE A 889 -19.23 -7.01 40.47
N GLN A 890 -18.24 -6.92 41.36
CA GLN A 890 -17.01 -6.19 41.07
C GLN A 890 -16.22 -7.01 40.07
N ILE A 891 -16.14 -6.56 38.83
CA ILE A 891 -15.10 -7.00 37.91
C ILE A 891 -13.78 -6.51 38.54
N PRO A 892 -12.85 -7.38 38.94
CA PRO A 892 -11.54 -6.91 39.37
C PRO A 892 -10.92 -6.23 38.15
N TYR A 893 -10.53 -4.97 38.29
CA TYR A 893 -9.54 -4.42 37.37
C TYR A 893 -8.37 -5.42 37.33
N PRO A 894 -7.89 -5.80 36.13
CA PRO A 894 -6.69 -6.62 36.06
C PRO A 894 -5.62 -5.93 36.89
N VAL A 895 -4.96 -6.72 37.76
CA VAL A 895 -3.87 -6.24 38.60
C VAL A 895 -2.94 -5.43 37.71
N GLU A 896 -2.72 -4.17 38.07
CA GLU A 896 -1.79 -3.30 37.35
C GLU A 896 -0.49 -4.10 37.19
N PRO A 897 -0.02 -4.34 35.95
CA PRO A 897 1.23 -5.06 35.78
C PRO A 897 2.28 -4.32 36.61
N PRO A 898 3.18 -5.04 37.31
CA PRO A 898 4.22 -4.38 38.09
C PRO A 898 4.86 -3.32 37.20
N PRO A 899 5.12 -2.09 37.72
CA PRO A 899 5.80 -1.07 36.94
C PRO A 899 7.02 -1.74 36.31
N PRO A 900 7.28 -1.52 35.01
CA PRO A 900 8.34 -2.23 34.33
C PRO A 900 9.61 -2.10 35.18
N SER A 901 10.01 -3.21 35.79
CA SER A 901 11.34 -3.32 36.33
C SER A 901 12.21 -3.23 35.10
N TYR A 902 12.88 -2.09 34.95
CA TYR A 902 13.98 -1.94 34.00
C TYR A 902 15.12 -2.84 34.49
N GLY A 903 14.88 -4.15 34.48
CA GLY A 903 15.86 -5.20 34.63
C GLY A 903 16.68 -5.17 33.36
N ASP A 904 17.83 -4.52 33.48
CA ASP A 904 18.92 -4.47 32.53
C ASP A 904 18.49 -4.05 31.11
N LEU A 905 18.61 -2.75 30.83
CA LEU A 905 19.04 -2.30 29.51
C LEU A 905 20.11 -3.29 29.00
N PRO A 906 20.11 -3.70 27.72
CA PRO A 906 21.14 -4.60 27.20
C PRO A 906 22.49 -4.09 27.71
N PRO A 907 23.31 -4.93 28.37
CA PRO A 907 24.53 -4.46 29.01
C PRO A 907 25.26 -3.59 27.99
N THR A 908 25.57 -2.36 28.36
CA THR A 908 26.32 -1.45 27.49
C THR A 908 27.48 -2.27 26.96
N VAL A 909 27.53 -2.52 25.64
CA VAL A 909 28.65 -3.22 25.03
C VAL A 909 29.89 -2.51 25.57
N PRO A 910 30.78 -3.19 26.32
CA PRO A 910 31.86 -2.51 27.01
C PRO A 910 32.59 -1.65 25.97
N PRO A 911 32.87 -0.37 26.29
CA PRO A 911 33.42 0.55 25.32
C PRO A 911 34.67 -0.10 24.70
N PRO A 912 34.85 -0.01 23.36
CA PRO A 912 36.02 -0.58 22.71
C PRO A 912 37.27 -0.04 23.40
N VAL A 913 38.04 -0.97 23.97
CA VAL A 913 39.25 -0.65 24.74
C VAL A 913 40.32 -0.19 23.77
N ASN A 914 40.91 0.96 24.08
CA ASN A 914 42.04 1.51 23.35
C ASN A 914 43.35 0.94 23.90
N ASN A 915 44.41 0.92 23.09
CA ASN A 915 45.74 0.48 23.53
C ASN A 915 46.74 1.59 23.24
N LEU A 916 46.52 2.77 23.82
CA LEU A 916 47.48 3.87 23.72
C LEU A 916 48.69 3.56 24.61
N LEU A 917 49.87 3.95 24.15
CA LEU A 917 51.10 3.84 24.94
C LEU A 917 51.06 4.85 26.09
N GLN A 918 51.46 4.40 27.28
CA GLN A 918 51.59 5.23 28.47
C GLN A 918 52.71 6.27 28.29
N ASP A 919 52.56 7.46 28.88
CA ASP A 919 53.54 8.55 28.84
C ASP A 919 53.96 9.00 27.43
N ARG A 920 52.99 9.07 26.51
CA ARG A 920 53.20 9.50 25.12
C ARG A 920 52.30 10.67 24.75
N ASN A 921 52.82 11.54 23.89
CA ASN A 921 52.07 12.65 23.30
C ASN A 921 51.41 12.19 22.01
N TYR A 922 50.14 12.53 21.85
CA TYR A 922 49.31 12.20 20.72
C TYR A 922 48.68 13.45 20.13
N ARG A 923 48.51 13.42 18.80
CA ARG A 923 47.78 14.43 18.04
C ARG A 923 46.68 13.73 17.27
N PHE A 924 45.44 14.03 17.62
CA PHE A 924 44.26 13.52 16.93
C PHE A 924 43.60 14.63 16.13
N THR A 925 43.59 14.48 14.81
CA THR A 925 43.01 15.44 13.87
C THR A 925 41.84 14.81 13.16
N VAL A 926 40.71 15.52 13.15
CA VAL A 926 39.49 15.12 12.44
C VAL A 926 39.09 16.24 11.51
N THR A 927 38.87 15.92 10.24
CA THR A 927 38.44 16.88 9.22
C THR A 927 37.15 16.38 8.59
N ALA A 928 36.06 17.11 8.80
CA ALA A 928 34.79 16.89 8.13
C ALA A 928 34.64 17.83 6.94
N THR A 929 34.20 17.31 5.80
CA THR A 929 34.02 18.07 4.55
C THR A 929 32.63 17.81 4.01
N LEU A 930 31.87 18.87 3.79
CA LEU A 930 30.60 18.77 3.09
C LEU A 930 30.85 18.51 1.61
N LYS A 931 30.20 17.50 1.05
CA LYS A 931 30.20 17.19 -0.38
C LYS A 931 28.86 17.57 -0.97
N GLU A 932 28.86 18.01 -2.22
CA GLU A 932 27.67 18.31 -3.01
C GLU A 932 27.64 17.41 -4.25
N PHE A 933 26.48 16.89 -4.59
CA PHE A 933 26.30 16.08 -5.79
C PHE A 933 26.06 16.99 -7.00
N LYS A 934 26.99 17.00 -7.96
CA LYS A 934 26.91 17.76 -9.21
C LYS A 934 27.36 16.91 -10.39
N ASN A 935 26.63 16.98 -11.50
CA ASN A 935 26.99 16.33 -12.76
C ASN A 935 27.31 14.82 -12.61
N GLY A 936 26.56 14.11 -11.77
CA GLY A 936 26.75 12.68 -11.53
C GLY A 936 27.89 12.32 -10.57
N ALA A 937 28.56 13.30 -9.96
CA ALA A 937 29.69 13.06 -9.06
C ALA A 937 29.59 13.89 -7.76
N TRP A 938 30.22 13.38 -6.69
CA TRP A 938 30.37 14.09 -5.42
C TRP A 938 31.61 14.99 -5.47
N VAL A 939 31.41 16.30 -5.32
CA VAL A 939 32.48 17.31 -5.26
C VAL A 939 32.45 18.03 -3.90
N ASN A 940 33.48 18.79 -3.53
CA ASN A 940 33.41 19.61 -2.31
C ASN A 940 32.31 20.67 -2.45
N ALA A 941 31.44 20.77 -1.47
CA ALA A 941 30.43 21.81 -1.43
C ALA A 941 31.10 23.17 -1.26
N GLN A 942 30.68 24.13 -2.08
CA GLN A 942 31.18 25.50 -2.06
C GLN A 942 30.12 26.45 -1.50
N LYS A 943 30.57 27.40 -0.68
CA LYS A 943 29.82 28.58 -0.27
C LYS A 943 29.63 29.55 -1.44
N ALA A 944 28.80 30.57 -1.26
CA ALA A 944 28.59 31.64 -2.23
C ALA A 944 29.90 32.37 -2.60
N ASN A 945 30.87 32.44 -1.68
CA ASN A 945 32.19 33.02 -1.92
C ASN A 945 33.21 32.06 -2.57
N GLY A 946 32.79 30.86 -2.98
CA GLY A 946 33.64 29.84 -3.63
C GLY A 946 34.50 29.00 -2.69
N SER A 947 34.54 29.32 -1.39
CA SER A 947 35.30 28.52 -0.41
C SER A 947 34.61 27.18 -0.10
N ALA A 948 35.40 26.13 0.15
CA ALA A 948 34.88 24.82 0.53
C ALA A 948 34.33 24.83 1.96
N VAL A 949 33.29 24.03 2.20
CA VAL A 949 32.72 23.84 3.54
C VAL A 949 33.43 22.68 4.23
N THR A 950 34.45 23.01 5.01
CA THR A 950 35.28 22.07 5.76
C THR A 950 35.47 22.56 7.19
N GLN A 951 35.40 21.64 8.15
CA GLN A 951 35.72 21.90 9.55
C GLN A 951 36.80 20.90 10.00
N SER A 952 37.89 21.40 10.58
CA SER A 952 38.98 20.58 11.11
C SER A 952 39.17 20.87 12.60
N VAL A 953 39.23 19.81 13.40
CA VAL A 953 39.47 19.88 14.85
C VAL A 953 40.67 19.01 15.19
N THR A 954 41.68 19.63 15.81
CA THR A 954 42.90 18.96 16.27
C THR A 954 42.95 18.98 17.80
N LYS A 955 43.15 17.81 18.40
CA LYS A 955 43.36 17.63 19.84
C LYS A 955 44.76 17.06 20.09
N ASN A 956 45.58 17.83 20.79
CA ASN A 956 46.86 17.36 21.32
C ASN A 956 46.64 16.91 22.77
N PHE A 957 47.08 15.70 23.12
CA PHE A 957 46.92 15.16 24.46
C PHE A 957 48.06 14.20 24.83
N ARG A 958 48.24 13.96 26.13
CA ARG A 958 49.23 13.03 26.69
C ARG A 958 48.54 12.01 27.59
N THR A 959 48.97 10.75 27.50
CA THR A 959 48.46 9.66 28.36
C THR A 959 49.03 9.69 29.78
N GLY A 960 50.20 10.29 29.97
CA GLY A 960 50.90 10.51 31.24
C GLY A 960 50.66 11.86 31.92
N PRO A 961 51.25 12.06 33.12
CA PRO A 961 51.16 13.31 33.88
C PRO A 961 51.90 14.45 33.20
N ILE A 962 51.64 15.66 33.69
CA ILE A 962 52.32 16.88 33.24
C ILE A 962 53.84 16.68 33.42
N PRO A 963 54.67 16.86 32.37
CA PRO A 963 56.11 16.80 32.50
C PRO A 963 56.60 17.83 33.51
N ILE A 964 57.25 17.38 34.58
CA ILE A 964 57.90 18.28 35.55
C ILE A 964 59.18 18.79 34.88
N VAL A 965 59.19 20.06 34.48
CA VAL A 965 60.42 20.71 34.00
C VAL A 965 61.32 20.96 35.22
N LEU A 966 62.27 20.06 35.47
CA LEU A 966 63.37 20.31 36.41
C LEU A 966 64.32 21.31 35.77
N THR A 967 64.24 22.58 36.19
CA THR A 967 65.26 23.59 35.90
C THR A 967 66.52 23.26 36.71
N SER A 968 67.47 22.55 36.10
CA SER A 968 68.78 22.28 36.70
C SER A 968 69.85 23.23 36.16
N THR A 969 70.03 24.36 36.81
CA THR A 969 71.38 24.93 37.01
C THR A 969 71.37 25.87 38.22
N PRO A 970 72.12 25.57 39.30
CA PRO A 970 72.39 26.52 40.37
C PRO A 970 73.40 27.58 39.89
N PRO A 971 73.41 28.79 40.48
CA PRO A 971 74.38 29.82 40.15
C PRO A 971 75.77 29.44 40.68
N ALA A 972 76.77 29.48 39.80
CA ALA A 972 78.17 29.54 40.23
C ALA A 972 78.46 30.95 40.78
N LEU A 973 78.87 31.01 42.05
CA LEU A 973 79.44 32.21 42.68
C LEU A 973 80.97 32.19 42.56
N ARG A 974 81.56 33.40 42.47
CA ARG A 974 82.99 33.85 42.49
C ARG A 974 83.57 34.10 41.09
N ASN A 975 84.13 35.26 40.76
CA ASN A 975 84.56 36.46 41.50
C ASN A 975 84.23 37.73 40.70
#